data_AF-A0AAI9RA10-F1
#
_entry.id   AF-A0AAI9RA10-F1
#
_cell.length_a   1.000
_cell.length_b   1.000
_cell.length_c   1.000
_cell.angle_alpha   90.00
_cell.angle_beta   90.00
_cell.angle_gamma   90.00
#
_symmetry.space_group_name_H-M   'P 1'
#
loop_
_entity.id
_entity.type
_entity.pdbx_description
1 polymer ?
#
loop_
_entity_poly.entity_id
_entity_poly.type
_entity_poly.pdbx_seq_one_letter_code
_entity_poly.pdbx_strand_id
1 'polypeptide(L)'
;MQRILKFLFMSVFSLICVLYVQTNAFAAPAYEGVVKMKQPSGESFEGTLHGDEWFHWVSTKDGDVLLQDQKGYWNYVELTSDELKSTGKKYKIDKKPSMAVNENNLNKWIKNYNPQAKKKQEHMNKLQKESPKNIDGTVTPVLGNKKLLVLLIGFTDVDIAYNDNDWSNKFFSTNQKSVKNYYNEVSNGKVQITPAPETYGTQNDGVVKVKLDYAHPSTSGKSMGTVITDALAKADSQVNFASLDTNNDQVVDSKDGFYIVSFLAGNEQASGGPLPNIWAHQSYAPNTNHDGVTVSGMYTAQGEKQYGHMATIGIPAHELGHSFGLPDLYGDNNRVGSLSIMGNGAWNSLQGEEYGTTPDHMDAWSKVKLGFVTPTVVNTTNNFTLNAIPNNYNVLKIPLKDNTYFLVENRAKVGYDASLPTNSGGIAVWHIDESMNNNSSDPHPFIDIEQSVSEYQDPFYYTNQNHAATFGPDTNPNSNTYTGEKTGVTITTTSTSNSAMNVAVTTKEASLIPQTNWTLKYVDSYNWYNLGTYAFDGNKDTFWHTNWSPVAPMPHEIQIDLGATYNLSKFSYLPRQDGQINGTIKDYEFYVSSDGVNWGTAVSIGAFANNTNLKEVSFANKTGRYIKLRALSEVNNNPWTSAAEINVFGVVQ
;
A
#
# COMPACT_ATOMS: atom_id res chain seq x y z
N MET A 1 -45.31 -6.79 10.68
CA MET A 1 -44.15 -5.92 10.95
C MET A 1 -43.00 -6.38 10.09
N GLN A 2 -43.03 -5.92 8.83
CA GLN A 2 -41.98 -6.09 7.84
C GLN A 2 -41.20 -4.77 7.75
N ARG A 3 -39.92 -4.87 7.39
CA ARG A 3 -38.94 -3.80 7.15
C ARG A 3 -38.26 -3.27 8.41
N ILE A 4 -37.07 -3.81 8.68
CA ILE A 4 -35.78 -3.13 8.98
C ILE A 4 -34.80 -4.29 9.26
N LEU A 5 -34.19 -4.85 8.20
CA LEU A 5 -32.96 -5.67 8.29
C LEU A 5 -32.39 -5.90 6.88
N LYS A 6 -31.96 -4.82 6.23
CA LYS A 6 -31.17 -4.86 5.00
C LYS A 6 -30.25 -3.64 4.99
N PHE A 7 -29.21 -3.64 5.82
CA PHE A 7 -28.03 -2.76 5.70
C PHE A 7 -26.93 -3.20 6.69
N LEU A 8 -26.56 -4.48 6.67
CA LEU A 8 -25.41 -5.00 7.41
C LEU A 8 -24.82 -6.20 6.67
N PHE A 9 -24.42 -5.98 5.42
CA PHE A 9 -23.77 -6.99 4.57
C PHE A 9 -22.78 -6.28 3.63
N MET A 10 -21.70 -5.72 4.19
CA MET A 10 -20.50 -5.34 3.42
C MET A 10 -19.34 -4.90 4.34
N SER A 11 -18.96 -5.70 5.35
CA SER A 11 -17.80 -5.35 6.20
C SER A 11 -17.30 -6.50 7.08
N VAL A 12 -17.15 -7.72 6.53
CA VAL A 12 -16.54 -8.83 7.28
C VAL A 12 -15.56 -9.58 6.38
N PHE A 13 -14.44 -8.93 6.05
CA PHE A 13 -13.19 -9.58 5.64
C PHE A 13 -12.03 -8.57 5.69
N SER A 14 -11.74 -8.09 6.90
CA SER A 14 -10.49 -7.40 7.25
C SER A 14 -10.35 -7.49 8.77
N LEU A 15 -10.03 -8.67 9.25
CA LEU A 15 -9.59 -8.85 10.63
C LEU A 15 -8.37 -9.77 10.58
N ILE A 16 -7.35 -9.35 11.33
CA ILE A 16 -6.00 -9.94 11.44
C ILE A 16 -4.98 -9.34 10.46
N CYS A 17 -4.61 -8.10 10.74
CA CYS A 17 -3.20 -7.65 10.88
C CYS A 17 -3.24 -6.24 11.48
N VAL A 18 -3.42 -6.15 12.81
CA VAL A 18 -3.18 -4.91 13.55
C VAL A 18 -1.66 -4.78 13.70
N LEU A 19 -1.03 -4.11 12.75
CA LEU A 19 0.33 -3.63 12.89
C LEU A 19 0.30 -2.12 13.09
N TYR A 20 0.95 -1.71 14.18
CA TYR A 20 1.17 -0.33 14.59
C TYR A 20 1.68 0.52 13.43
N VAL A 21 0.85 1.43 12.90
CA VAL A 21 1.37 2.54 12.10
C VAL A 21 1.78 3.64 13.09
N GLN A 22 3.08 3.71 13.28
CA GLN A 22 3.76 4.73 14.07
C GLN A 22 3.69 6.11 13.37
N THR A 23 3.71 7.19 14.15
CA THR A 23 3.69 8.60 13.70
C THR A 23 4.97 8.94 12.92
N ASN A 24 5.07 8.51 11.67
CA ASN A 24 6.21 8.82 10.82
C ASN A 24 6.05 10.24 10.24
N ALA A 25 7.17 10.89 9.95
CA ALA A 25 7.21 11.81 8.83
C ALA A 25 7.44 10.97 7.55
N PHE A 26 6.84 11.38 6.45
CA PHE A 26 7.04 10.78 5.13
C PHE A 26 7.24 11.90 4.13
N ALA A 27 8.00 11.65 3.07
CA ALA A 27 8.31 12.69 2.09
C ALA A 27 8.78 12.15 0.74
N ALA A 28 8.55 12.96 -0.29
CA ALA A 28 9.13 12.75 -1.60
C ALA A 28 10.67 12.70 -1.52
N PRO A 29 11.32 11.74 -2.21
CA PRO A 29 12.76 11.63 -2.23
C PRO A 29 13.38 12.79 -3.03
N ALA A 30 14.68 12.97 -2.86
CA ALA A 30 15.46 13.94 -3.63
C ALA A 30 15.31 13.70 -5.13
N TYR A 31 15.29 14.77 -5.92
CA TYR A 31 15.49 14.63 -7.36
C TYR A 31 16.95 14.21 -7.66
N GLU A 32 17.14 13.00 -8.19
CA GLU A 32 18.46 12.41 -8.48
C GLU A 32 19.19 13.00 -9.72
N GLY A 33 18.68 14.10 -10.29
CA GLY A 33 19.35 14.77 -11.41
C GLY A 33 20.33 15.88 -10.99
N VAL A 34 21.16 16.31 -11.94
CA VAL A 34 22.14 17.38 -11.72
C VAL A 34 21.43 18.74 -11.64
N VAL A 35 21.63 19.45 -10.53
CA VAL A 35 21.07 20.78 -10.27
C VAL A 35 22.20 21.81 -10.15
N LYS A 36 21.97 23.00 -10.69
CA LYS A 36 22.89 24.13 -10.50
C LYS A 36 22.68 24.77 -9.14
N MET A 37 23.70 24.70 -8.29
CA MET A 37 23.71 25.21 -6.92
C MET A 37 24.63 26.42 -6.78
N LYS A 38 24.38 27.24 -5.75
CA LYS A 38 25.11 28.48 -5.52
C LYS A 38 25.47 28.63 -4.04
N GLN A 39 26.72 29.02 -3.77
CA GLN A 39 27.17 29.47 -2.46
C GLN A 39 26.65 30.89 -2.17
N PRO A 40 26.39 31.23 -0.90
CA PRO A 40 26.09 32.60 -0.51
C PRO A 40 27.17 33.62 -0.91
N SER A 41 28.42 33.19 -1.14
CA SER A 41 29.50 34.05 -1.65
C SER A 41 29.36 34.44 -3.12
N GLY A 42 28.47 33.78 -3.88
CA GLY A 42 28.33 33.98 -5.32
C GLY A 42 28.82 32.80 -6.18
N GLU A 43 29.72 31.96 -5.64
CA GLU A 43 30.28 30.81 -6.36
C GLU A 43 29.21 29.81 -6.77
N SER A 44 29.26 29.32 -8.01
CA SER A 44 28.29 28.33 -8.53
C SER A 44 28.94 26.98 -8.80
N PHE A 45 28.16 25.91 -8.65
CA PHE A 45 28.58 24.55 -8.96
C PHE A 45 27.40 23.68 -9.37
N GLU A 46 27.69 22.55 -9.99
CA GLU A 46 26.70 21.52 -10.31
C GLU A 46 26.81 20.43 -9.25
N GLY A 47 25.66 19.99 -8.74
CA GLY A 47 25.59 18.89 -7.79
C GLY A 47 24.31 18.10 -7.97
N THR A 48 24.36 16.83 -7.58
CA THR A 48 23.20 15.94 -7.52
C THR A 48 22.77 15.84 -6.05
N LEU A 49 21.49 16.10 -5.78
CA LEU A 49 20.92 15.89 -4.46
C LEU A 49 20.53 14.43 -4.31
N HIS A 50 20.86 13.84 -3.18
CA HIS A 50 20.60 12.44 -2.86
C HIS A 50 19.85 12.32 -1.54
N GLY A 51 19.11 11.22 -1.39
CA GLY A 51 18.49 10.84 -0.13
C GLY A 51 17.05 11.32 0.03
N ASP A 52 16.64 11.46 1.29
CA ASP A 52 15.25 11.67 1.71
C ASP A 52 15.16 12.70 2.87
N GLU A 53 13.97 12.87 3.45
CA GLU A 53 13.71 13.78 4.57
C GLU A 53 14.51 13.43 5.84
N TRP A 54 14.93 12.18 5.98
CA TRP A 54 15.71 11.70 7.12
C TRP A 54 17.20 11.93 6.92
N PHE A 55 17.71 11.64 5.73
CA PHE A 55 19.12 11.72 5.41
C PHE A 55 19.32 12.10 3.95
N HIS A 56 19.76 13.33 3.73
CA HIS A 56 20.08 13.87 2.41
C HIS A 56 21.45 14.53 2.37
N TRP A 57 22.04 14.56 1.18
CA TRP A 57 23.36 15.11 0.92
C TRP A 57 23.51 15.47 -0.56
N VAL A 58 24.54 16.26 -0.90
CA VAL A 58 24.82 16.62 -2.30
C VAL A 58 26.13 16.01 -2.75
N SER A 59 26.14 15.34 -3.90
CA SER A 59 27.37 14.95 -4.60
C SER A 59 27.73 15.98 -5.66
N THR A 60 29.02 16.22 -5.88
CA THR A 60 29.49 17.03 -7.02
C THR A 60 30.05 16.14 -8.11
N LYS A 61 30.27 16.70 -9.30
CA LYS A 61 30.91 15.99 -10.41
C LYS A 61 32.29 15.40 -10.06
N ASP A 62 32.99 16.01 -9.11
CA ASP A 62 34.31 15.57 -8.66
C ASP A 62 34.24 14.50 -7.54
N GLY A 63 33.03 14.03 -7.22
CA GLY A 63 32.76 13.01 -6.19
C GLY A 63 32.82 13.52 -4.76
N ASP A 64 32.81 14.85 -4.56
CA ASP A 64 32.75 15.48 -3.24
C ASP A 64 31.34 15.42 -2.66
N VAL A 65 31.25 15.19 -1.34
CA VAL A 65 30.00 15.16 -0.58
C VAL A 65 29.84 16.46 0.20
N LEU A 66 28.67 17.09 0.11
CA LEU A 66 28.37 18.39 0.70
C LEU A 66 27.09 18.38 1.55
N LEU A 67 27.08 19.20 2.61
CA LEU A 67 25.88 19.56 3.37
C LEU A 67 25.73 21.08 3.45
N GLN A 68 24.49 21.57 3.36
CA GLN A 68 24.18 22.97 3.54
C GLN A 68 24.01 23.31 5.02
N ASP A 69 24.64 24.38 5.49
CA ASP A 69 24.41 24.89 6.85
C ASP A 69 23.23 25.87 6.92
N GLN A 70 22.84 26.26 8.14
CA GLN A 70 21.73 27.20 8.40
C GLN A 70 21.94 28.60 7.80
N LYS A 71 23.16 28.94 7.36
CA LYS A 71 23.48 30.21 6.68
C LYS A 71 23.50 30.04 5.15
N GLY A 72 23.19 28.85 4.66
CA GLY A 72 23.08 28.52 3.24
C GLY A 72 24.40 28.12 2.59
N TYR A 73 25.50 28.02 3.34
CA TYR A 73 26.78 27.61 2.78
C TYR A 73 26.84 26.10 2.61
N TRP A 74 27.31 25.66 1.45
CA TRP A 74 27.64 24.27 1.17
C TRP A 74 29.03 23.95 1.70
N ASN A 75 29.12 23.00 2.61
CA ASN A 75 30.35 22.65 3.33
C ASN A 75 30.77 21.22 2.99
N TYR A 76 32.09 20.98 2.90
CA TYR A 76 32.65 19.63 2.89
C TYR A 76 32.25 18.90 4.17
N VAL A 77 32.08 17.59 4.07
CA VAL A 77 31.67 16.76 5.22
C VAL A 77 32.70 15.71 5.59
N GLU A 78 32.64 15.28 6.83
CA GLU A 78 33.40 14.16 7.38
C GLU A 78 32.44 13.07 7.90
N LEU A 79 32.93 11.83 7.92
CA LEU A 79 32.23 10.71 8.51
C LEU A 79 32.78 10.49 9.92
N THR A 80 31.89 10.44 10.89
CA THR A 80 32.19 9.90 12.22
C THR A 80 31.71 8.46 12.30
N SER A 81 31.85 7.81 13.47
CA SER A 81 31.26 6.48 13.67
C SER A 81 29.74 6.47 13.53
N ASP A 82 29.07 7.63 13.72
CA ASP A 82 27.63 7.67 13.98
C ASP A 82 26.85 8.66 13.07
N GLU A 83 27.53 9.60 12.42
CA GLU A 83 26.92 10.70 11.65
C GLU A 83 27.78 11.18 10.47
N LEU A 84 27.11 11.72 9.43
CA LEU A 84 27.69 12.57 8.40
C LEU A 84 27.65 14.02 8.89
N LYS A 85 28.82 14.66 9.05
CA LYS A 85 28.94 15.96 9.70
C LYS A 85 29.61 17.00 8.81
N SER A 86 29.11 18.24 8.85
CA SER A 86 29.79 19.37 8.23
C SER A 86 31.13 19.66 8.91
N THR A 87 32.19 19.81 8.11
CA THR A 87 33.52 20.26 8.57
C THR A 87 33.58 21.78 8.80
N GLY A 88 32.53 22.53 8.40
CA GLY A 88 32.51 24.00 8.37
C GLY A 88 33.40 24.64 7.31
N LYS A 89 34.06 23.83 6.45
CA LYS A 89 34.88 24.29 5.33
C LYS A 89 34.03 24.35 4.06
N LYS A 90 33.90 25.55 3.50
CA LYS A 90 32.98 25.85 2.41
C LYS A 90 33.53 25.37 1.06
N TYR A 91 32.71 24.64 0.32
CA TYR A 91 33.04 24.14 -1.01
C TYR A 91 33.36 25.29 -1.99
N LYS A 92 34.43 25.15 -2.78
CA LYS A 92 35.01 26.17 -3.68
C LYS A 92 35.47 27.50 -3.04
N ILE A 93 35.36 27.67 -1.73
CA ILE A 93 35.79 28.89 -1.02
C ILE A 93 36.98 28.57 -0.13
N ASP A 94 36.86 27.53 0.70
CA ASP A 94 37.90 27.08 1.61
C ASP A 94 38.70 25.93 0.99
N LYS A 95 39.96 25.77 1.41
CA LYS A 95 40.78 24.61 1.03
C LYS A 95 40.11 23.31 1.47
N LYS A 96 39.95 22.36 0.54
CA LYS A 96 39.36 21.03 0.80
C LYS A 96 40.09 20.33 1.96
N PRO A 97 39.37 19.92 3.02
CA PRO A 97 39.93 19.13 4.12
C PRO A 97 40.43 17.77 3.62
N SER A 98 41.53 17.26 4.20
CA SER A 98 42.00 15.90 3.92
C SER A 98 41.04 14.81 4.41
N MET A 99 40.21 15.14 5.40
CA MET A 99 39.17 14.27 5.95
C MET A 99 37.83 14.35 5.21
N ALA A 100 37.75 15.16 4.13
CA ALA A 100 36.53 15.30 3.35
C ALA A 100 36.15 13.95 2.71
N VAL A 101 34.91 13.53 2.95
CA VAL A 101 34.36 12.27 2.46
C VAL A 101 34.02 12.39 0.98
N ASN A 102 34.27 11.31 0.25
CA ASN A 102 33.80 11.15 -1.12
C ASN A 102 32.58 10.22 -1.17
N GLU A 103 31.85 10.30 -2.28
CA GLU A 103 30.60 9.57 -2.51
C GLU A 103 30.76 8.04 -2.33
N ASN A 104 31.83 7.44 -2.85
CA ASN A 104 32.06 5.99 -2.71
C ASN A 104 32.21 5.55 -1.26
N ASN A 105 32.89 6.36 -0.44
CA ASN A 105 33.06 6.08 0.99
C ASN A 105 31.75 6.28 1.76
N LEU A 106 30.98 7.31 1.38
CA LEU A 106 29.67 7.55 1.97
C LEU A 106 28.69 6.42 1.66
N ASN A 107 28.60 5.96 0.42
CA ASN A 107 27.69 4.88 0.00
C ASN A 107 27.98 3.57 0.75
N LYS A 108 29.26 3.25 0.99
CA LYS A 108 29.65 2.11 1.84
C LYS A 108 29.21 2.29 3.29
N TRP A 109 29.32 3.51 3.82
CA TRP A 109 28.92 3.82 5.19
C TRP A 109 27.39 3.75 5.35
N ILE A 110 26.62 4.33 4.42
CA ILE A 110 25.15 4.25 4.41
C ILE A 110 24.69 2.80 4.47
N LYS A 111 25.25 1.93 3.61
CA LYS A 111 24.93 0.50 3.58
C LYS A 111 25.19 -0.23 4.90
N ASN A 112 26.24 0.17 5.63
CA ASN A 112 26.62 -0.48 6.88
C ASN A 112 25.85 0.03 8.10
N TYR A 113 25.47 1.30 8.11
CA TYR A 113 24.94 1.97 9.32
C TYR A 113 23.47 2.39 9.22
N ASN A 114 22.87 2.38 8.02
CA ASN A 114 21.47 2.77 7.74
C ASN A 114 21.02 4.03 8.52
N PRO A 115 21.63 5.19 8.23
CA PRO A 115 21.38 6.44 8.96
C PRO A 115 19.93 6.93 8.87
N GLN A 116 19.25 6.63 7.75
CA GLN A 116 17.83 6.95 7.53
C GLN A 116 16.95 6.27 8.59
N ALA A 117 17.07 4.94 8.72
CA ALA A 117 16.31 4.17 9.70
C ALA A 117 16.60 4.62 11.14
N LYS A 118 17.86 4.94 11.46
CA LYS A 118 18.24 5.45 12.79
C LYS A 118 17.57 6.78 13.11
N LYS A 119 17.65 7.78 12.22
CA LYS A 119 17.04 9.10 12.44
C LYS A 119 15.52 9.02 12.51
N LYS A 120 14.91 8.18 11.68
CA LYS A 120 13.47 7.87 11.75
C LYS A 120 13.10 7.33 13.13
N GLN A 121 13.85 6.35 13.66
CA GLN A 121 13.62 5.80 14.99
C GLN A 121 13.83 6.82 16.12
N GLU A 122 14.82 7.70 16.01
CA GLU A 122 15.07 8.77 16.99
C GLU A 122 13.93 9.79 17.02
N HIS A 123 13.42 10.19 15.84
CA HIS A 123 12.26 11.06 15.71
C HIS A 123 11.00 10.41 16.30
N MET A 124 10.79 9.13 16.02
CA MET A 124 9.69 8.34 16.59
C MET A 124 9.70 8.35 18.12
N ASN A 125 10.86 8.12 18.73
CA ASN A 125 11.02 8.12 20.19
C ASN A 125 10.70 9.50 20.81
N LYS A 126 10.82 10.59 20.04
CA LYS A 126 10.48 11.95 20.47
C LYS A 126 8.98 12.21 20.35
N LEU A 127 8.36 11.88 19.22
CA LEU A 127 6.91 12.02 19.01
C LEU A 127 6.08 11.16 19.98
N GLN A 128 6.55 9.96 20.31
CA GLN A 128 5.88 9.07 21.26
C GLN A 128 5.86 9.59 22.71
N LYS A 129 6.72 10.58 23.03
CA LYS A 129 6.72 11.31 24.31
C LYS A 129 5.81 12.53 24.29
N GLU A 130 5.40 13.01 23.11
CA GLU A 130 4.72 14.30 22.92
C GLU A 130 3.24 14.15 22.47
N SER A 131 2.79 12.98 22.00
CA SER A 131 1.40 12.76 21.54
C SER A 131 0.62 11.70 22.34
N PRO A 132 -0.66 11.93 22.67
CA PRO A 132 -1.56 10.88 23.10
C PRO A 132 -1.82 9.90 21.94
N LYS A 133 -1.67 8.59 22.23
CA LYS A 133 -2.04 7.49 21.33
C LYS A 133 -3.50 7.68 20.91
N ASN A 134 -3.76 7.91 19.62
CA ASN A 134 -5.01 7.56 18.92
C ASN A 134 -4.89 7.96 17.45
N ILE A 135 -4.41 7.06 16.59
CA ILE A 135 -4.86 7.00 15.20
C ILE A 135 -5.07 5.53 14.88
N ASP A 136 -6.30 5.23 14.48
CA ASP A 136 -6.85 3.91 14.24
C ASP A 136 -6.12 3.23 13.06
N GLY A 137 -5.62 2.03 13.29
CA GLY A 137 -4.90 1.21 12.31
C GLY A 137 -5.82 0.48 11.33
N THR A 138 -7.11 0.80 11.26
CA THR A 138 -7.99 0.28 10.22
C THR A 138 -7.90 1.13 8.96
N VAL A 139 -7.31 0.55 7.92
CA VAL A 139 -7.28 1.10 6.55
C VAL A 139 -8.72 1.32 6.09
N THR A 140 -9.15 2.58 6.11
CA THR A 140 -10.46 2.96 5.57
C THR A 140 -10.28 3.33 4.10
N PRO A 141 -11.04 2.73 3.17
CA PRO A 141 -11.00 3.13 1.76
C PRO A 141 -11.13 4.65 1.63
N VAL A 142 -10.22 5.27 0.88
CA VAL A 142 -10.22 6.72 0.67
C VAL A 142 -11.09 7.00 -0.54
N LEU A 143 -12.39 7.20 -0.31
CA LEU A 143 -13.40 7.37 -1.36
C LEU A 143 -14.24 8.64 -1.14
N GLY A 144 -14.88 9.11 -2.21
CA GLY A 144 -15.76 10.27 -2.19
C GLY A 144 -15.02 11.60 -2.15
N ASN A 145 -15.68 12.62 -1.60
CA ASN A 145 -15.13 13.96 -1.54
C ASN A 145 -14.04 14.05 -0.46
N LYS A 146 -12.92 14.70 -0.80
CA LYS A 146 -11.86 15.07 0.12
C LYS A 146 -11.70 16.60 0.04
N LYS A 147 -11.94 17.27 1.16
CA LYS A 147 -11.84 18.72 1.30
C LYS A 147 -10.42 19.07 1.67
N LEU A 148 -9.77 19.93 0.88
CA LEU A 148 -8.43 20.41 1.16
C LEU A 148 -8.46 21.88 1.56
N LEU A 149 -7.79 22.20 2.67
CA LEU A 149 -7.37 23.56 2.99
C LEU A 149 -5.94 23.76 2.50
N VAL A 150 -5.76 24.61 1.48
CA VAL A 150 -4.45 25.02 0.97
C VAL A 150 -3.99 26.25 1.77
N LEU A 151 -3.12 26.02 2.75
CA LEU A 151 -2.64 27.04 3.68
C LEU A 151 -1.30 27.62 3.22
N LEU A 152 -1.31 28.86 2.73
CA LEU A 152 -0.13 29.58 2.26
C LEU A 152 0.48 30.38 3.42
N ILE A 153 1.73 30.10 3.77
CA ILE A 153 2.36 30.62 5.00
C ILE A 153 3.55 31.51 4.63
N GLY A 154 3.37 32.82 4.83
CA GLY A 154 4.44 33.82 4.77
C GLY A 154 5.09 34.08 6.13
N PHE A 155 6.29 34.65 6.10
CA PHE A 155 7.12 34.94 7.27
C PHE A 155 7.65 36.38 7.23
N THR A 156 8.29 36.85 8.30
CA THR A 156 8.81 38.23 8.35
C THR A 156 9.93 38.50 7.35
N ASP A 157 10.69 37.46 6.96
CA ASP A 157 11.85 37.51 6.07
C ASP A 157 11.55 37.05 4.63
N VAL A 158 10.40 36.41 4.40
CA VAL A 158 10.00 35.93 3.06
C VAL A 158 8.47 35.88 2.93
N ASP A 159 7.96 36.45 1.85
CA ASP A 159 6.53 36.45 1.50
C ASP A 159 6.22 35.41 0.42
N ILE A 160 4.98 34.91 0.43
CA ILE A 160 4.45 34.04 -0.63
C ILE A 160 4.50 34.81 -1.96
N ALA A 161 5.13 34.21 -2.97
CA ALA A 161 5.42 34.83 -4.25
C ALA A 161 4.27 34.73 -5.26
N TYR A 162 3.47 33.67 -5.19
CA TYR A 162 2.38 33.41 -6.13
C TYR A 162 1.02 33.86 -5.59
N ASN A 163 0.12 34.22 -6.49
CA ASN A 163 -1.20 34.71 -6.10
C ASN A 163 -2.12 33.54 -5.71
N ASP A 164 -3.21 33.84 -4.99
CA ASP A 164 -4.10 32.82 -4.43
C ASP A 164 -4.81 32.01 -5.53
N ASN A 165 -5.15 32.65 -6.65
CA ASN A 165 -5.78 32.00 -7.79
C ASN A 165 -4.81 31.02 -8.50
N ASP A 166 -3.50 31.26 -8.51
CA ASP A 166 -2.52 30.30 -9.03
C ASP A 166 -2.58 29.00 -8.21
N TRP A 167 -2.64 29.12 -6.89
CA TRP A 167 -2.75 27.98 -5.96
C TRP A 167 -4.09 27.27 -6.07
N SER A 168 -5.20 28.01 -6.12
CA SER A 168 -6.52 27.42 -6.32
C SER A 168 -6.56 26.63 -7.64
N ASN A 169 -6.00 27.18 -8.72
CA ASN A 169 -5.91 26.48 -10.00
C ASN A 169 -4.98 25.25 -9.97
N LYS A 170 -3.89 25.30 -9.19
CA LYS A 170 -2.96 24.16 -9.00
C LYS A 170 -3.63 22.98 -8.31
N PHE A 171 -4.57 23.23 -7.40
CA PHE A 171 -5.23 22.18 -6.63
C PHE A 171 -6.58 21.76 -7.21
N PHE A 172 -7.41 22.72 -7.63
CA PHE A 172 -8.85 22.49 -7.83
C PHE A 172 -9.35 22.68 -9.26
N SER A 173 -8.50 23.15 -10.18
CA SER A 173 -8.90 23.33 -11.58
C SER A 173 -9.20 22.00 -12.27
N THR A 174 -10.23 21.98 -13.10
CA THR A 174 -10.56 20.84 -13.98
C THR A 174 -9.99 20.99 -15.38
N ASN A 175 -9.50 22.18 -15.73
CA ASN A 175 -9.12 22.54 -17.10
C ASN A 175 -7.60 22.46 -17.35
N GLN A 176 -6.82 22.11 -16.33
CA GLN A 176 -5.36 21.97 -16.40
C GLN A 176 -4.89 20.86 -15.46
N LYS A 177 -3.60 20.54 -15.50
CA LYS A 177 -3.00 19.60 -14.55
C LYS A 177 -3.10 20.16 -13.13
N SER A 178 -3.80 19.44 -12.28
CA SER A 178 -4.08 19.82 -10.90
C SER A 178 -4.10 18.59 -10.00
N VAL A 179 -3.95 18.78 -8.70
CA VAL A 179 -4.08 17.69 -7.72
C VAL A 179 -5.46 17.02 -7.81
N LYS A 180 -6.52 17.80 -8.07
CA LYS A 180 -7.86 17.29 -8.34
C LYS A 180 -7.93 16.38 -9.55
N ASN A 181 -7.39 16.81 -10.70
CA ASN A 181 -7.41 16.00 -11.90
C ASN A 181 -6.59 14.72 -11.74
N TYR A 182 -5.43 14.81 -11.06
CA TYR A 182 -4.61 13.64 -10.73
C TYR A 182 -5.40 12.59 -9.94
N TYR A 183 -5.96 12.99 -8.79
CA TYR A 183 -6.70 12.06 -7.93
C TYR A 183 -8.00 11.56 -8.55
N ASN A 184 -8.69 12.38 -9.36
CA ASN A 184 -9.85 11.94 -10.12
C ASN A 184 -9.46 10.87 -11.16
N GLU A 185 -8.34 11.04 -11.87
CA GLU A 185 -7.89 10.08 -12.88
C GLU A 185 -7.40 8.76 -12.25
N VAL A 186 -6.45 8.82 -11.30
CA VAL A 186 -5.82 7.63 -10.70
C VAL A 186 -6.81 6.77 -9.89
N SER A 187 -7.89 7.39 -9.37
CA SER A 187 -8.96 6.70 -8.67
C SER A 187 -10.13 6.28 -9.56
N ASN A 188 -10.07 6.59 -10.86
CA ASN A 188 -11.15 6.43 -11.83
C ASN A 188 -12.48 7.04 -11.34
N GLY A 189 -12.43 8.28 -10.88
CA GLY A 189 -13.56 9.08 -10.40
C GLY A 189 -14.00 8.79 -8.95
N LYS A 190 -13.38 7.84 -8.26
CA LYS A 190 -13.77 7.45 -6.89
C LYS A 190 -13.36 8.45 -5.82
N VAL A 191 -12.35 9.28 -6.07
CA VAL A 191 -11.91 10.38 -5.20
C VAL A 191 -12.11 11.71 -5.90
N GLN A 192 -12.76 12.63 -5.19
CA GLN A 192 -13.00 13.98 -5.67
C GLN A 192 -12.34 14.98 -4.71
N ILE A 193 -11.28 15.64 -5.16
CA ILE A 193 -10.67 16.72 -4.41
C ILE A 193 -11.51 17.99 -4.56
N THR A 194 -11.85 18.61 -3.43
CA THR A 194 -12.71 19.79 -3.34
C THR A 194 -12.10 20.82 -2.41
N PRO A 195 -12.33 22.12 -2.62
CA PRO A 195 -11.88 23.15 -1.69
C PRO A 195 -12.61 23.03 -0.35
N ALA A 196 -11.89 23.28 0.74
CA ALA A 196 -12.51 23.50 2.05
C ALA A 196 -13.33 24.82 2.04
N PRO A 197 -14.50 24.87 2.71
CA PRO A 197 -15.25 26.11 2.84
C PRO A 197 -14.48 27.15 3.66
N GLU A 198 -14.39 28.36 3.15
CA GLU A 198 -13.61 29.45 3.75
C GLU A 198 -14.11 30.83 3.24
N THR A 199 -13.63 31.93 3.83
CA THR A 199 -14.06 33.31 3.53
C THR A 199 -12.94 34.30 3.20
N TYR A 200 -11.69 33.84 3.16
CA TYR A 200 -10.51 34.58 2.77
C TYR A 200 -10.46 34.80 1.25
N GLY A 201 -10.22 36.04 0.83
CA GLY A 201 -10.00 36.35 -0.59
C GLY A 201 -11.18 35.95 -1.48
N THR A 202 -10.99 34.92 -2.32
CA THR A 202 -12.05 34.36 -3.17
C THR A 202 -12.78 33.26 -2.42
N GLN A 203 -13.96 33.60 -1.90
CA GLN A 203 -14.73 32.71 -1.04
C GLN A 203 -14.92 31.28 -1.60
N ASN A 204 -14.61 30.29 -0.76
CA ASN A 204 -14.72 28.86 -1.01
C ASN A 204 -13.83 28.35 -2.16
N ASP A 205 -12.69 29.00 -2.40
CA ASP A 205 -11.68 28.50 -3.35
C ASP A 205 -10.66 27.56 -2.68
N GLY A 206 -10.77 27.38 -1.36
CA GLY A 206 -9.99 26.45 -0.54
C GLY A 206 -8.59 26.96 -0.18
N VAL A 207 -8.26 28.22 -0.51
CA VAL A 207 -6.94 28.81 -0.27
C VAL A 207 -7.03 29.84 0.84
N VAL A 208 -6.19 29.69 1.87
CA VAL A 208 -6.05 30.69 2.92
C VAL A 208 -4.59 31.09 3.04
N LYS A 209 -4.31 32.39 2.98
CA LYS A 209 -2.96 32.93 3.14
C LYS A 209 -2.80 33.66 4.46
N VAL A 210 -1.77 33.30 5.20
CA VAL A 210 -1.42 33.90 6.49
C VAL A 210 0.02 34.38 6.49
N LYS A 211 0.33 35.36 7.35
CA LYS A 211 1.69 35.82 7.60
C LYS A 211 2.01 35.69 9.09
N LEU A 212 3.08 34.95 9.39
CA LEU A 212 3.56 34.70 10.74
C LEU A 212 4.56 35.78 11.15
N ASP A 213 4.54 36.14 12.43
CA ASP A 213 5.29 37.29 12.98
C ASP A 213 6.72 36.91 13.39
N TYR A 214 7.32 35.98 12.65
CA TYR A 214 8.69 35.54 12.84
C TYR A 214 9.31 35.06 11.53
N ALA A 215 10.63 34.90 11.53
CA ALA A 215 11.40 34.44 10.38
C ALA A 215 11.16 32.96 10.07
N HIS A 216 11.33 32.61 8.79
CA HIS A 216 11.14 31.27 8.23
C HIS A 216 11.77 30.16 9.09
N PRO A 217 11.15 28.97 9.24
CA PRO A 217 11.66 27.91 10.12
C PRO A 217 13.11 27.47 9.81
N SER A 218 13.52 27.49 8.54
CA SER A 218 14.90 27.15 8.14
C SER A 218 15.95 28.20 8.54
N THR A 219 15.55 29.45 8.77
CA THR A 219 16.44 30.56 9.18
C THR A 219 16.33 30.84 10.69
N SER A 220 15.18 30.59 11.30
CA SER A 220 14.92 30.81 12.73
C SER A 220 15.10 29.57 13.61
N GLY A 221 15.07 28.36 13.04
CA GLY A 221 15.09 27.10 13.77
C GLY A 221 13.76 26.75 14.46
N LYS A 222 12.66 27.44 14.12
CA LYS A 222 11.32 27.10 14.64
C LYS A 222 10.87 25.74 14.15
N SER A 223 10.24 24.97 15.06
CA SER A 223 9.68 23.66 14.71
C SER A 223 8.46 23.79 13.81
N MET A 224 8.27 22.81 12.92
CA MET A 224 7.12 22.83 12.02
C MET A 224 5.78 22.68 12.73
N GLY A 225 5.70 21.92 13.82
CA GLY A 225 4.49 21.85 14.63
C GLY A 225 4.03 23.23 15.12
N THR A 226 4.95 24.09 15.55
CA THR A 226 4.63 25.48 15.93
C THR A 226 4.17 26.31 14.73
N VAL A 227 4.84 26.17 13.57
CA VAL A 227 4.47 26.91 12.36
C VAL A 227 3.05 26.58 11.91
N ILE A 228 2.68 25.30 11.91
CA ILE A 228 1.34 24.87 11.51
C ILE A 228 0.28 25.33 12.50
N THR A 229 0.52 25.16 13.81
CA THR A 229 -0.45 25.58 14.85
C THR A 229 -0.68 27.10 14.87
N ASP A 230 0.39 27.90 14.75
CA ASP A 230 0.27 29.36 14.67
C ASP A 230 -0.41 29.81 13.36
N ALA A 231 -0.19 29.10 12.25
CA ALA A 231 -0.83 29.39 10.97
C ALA A 231 -2.34 29.08 11.00
N LEU A 232 -2.73 27.94 11.60
CA LEU A 232 -4.15 27.59 11.81
C LEU A 232 -4.84 28.61 12.73
N ALA A 233 -4.18 29.07 13.79
CA ALA A 233 -4.71 30.15 14.64
C ALA A 233 -4.97 31.46 13.89
N LYS A 234 -4.14 31.80 12.90
CA LYS A 234 -4.39 32.97 12.03
C LYS A 234 -5.49 32.71 10.99
N ALA A 235 -5.64 31.47 10.52
CA ALA A 235 -6.66 31.07 9.55
C ALA A 235 -8.06 30.93 10.17
N ASP A 236 -8.17 30.71 11.48
CA ASP A 236 -9.40 30.47 12.25
C ASP A 236 -10.55 31.43 11.91
N SER A 237 -10.26 32.74 11.85
CA SER A 237 -11.29 33.74 11.53
C SER A 237 -11.89 33.62 10.12
N GLN A 238 -11.27 32.85 9.23
CA GLN A 238 -11.64 32.68 7.83
C GLN A 238 -12.23 31.31 7.53
N VAL A 239 -11.97 30.31 8.36
CA VAL A 239 -12.36 28.90 8.17
C VAL A 239 -13.17 28.46 9.38
N ASN A 240 -14.45 28.15 9.18
CA ASN A 240 -15.26 27.54 10.23
C ASN A 240 -14.97 26.04 10.33
N PHE A 241 -14.04 25.65 11.19
CA PHE A 241 -13.62 24.25 11.34
C PHE A 241 -14.75 23.36 11.87
N ALA A 242 -15.67 23.87 12.68
CA ALA A 242 -16.82 23.10 13.13
C ALA A 242 -17.72 22.65 11.98
N SER A 243 -17.72 23.35 10.84
CA SER A 243 -18.45 22.92 9.64
C SER A 243 -17.84 21.73 8.91
N LEU A 244 -16.59 21.38 9.25
CA LEU A 244 -15.82 20.29 8.67
C LEU A 244 -15.95 18.99 9.47
N ASP A 245 -16.45 19.03 10.71
CA ASP A 245 -16.81 17.84 11.50
C ASP A 245 -18.11 17.23 10.94
N THR A 246 -17.95 16.28 10.02
CA THR A 246 -19.07 15.66 9.31
C THR A 246 -19.63 14.45 10.04
N ASN A 247 -18.86 13.86 10.94
CA ASN A 247 -19.26 12.69 11.70
C ASN A 247 -19.81 13.04 13.11
N ASN A 248 -19.69 14.31 13.53
CA ASN A 248 -20.11 14.91 14.81
C ASN A 248 -19.43 14.29 16.05
N ASP A 249 -18.16 13.89 15.94
CA ASP A 249 -17.37 13.38 17.05
C ASP A 249 -16.53 14.45 17.76
N GLN A 250 -16.71 15.73 17.38
CA GLN A 250 -15.98 16.90 17.86
C GLN A 250 -14.49 16.91 17.48
N VAL A 251 -14.09 16.07 16.53
CA VAL A 251 -12.76 16.03 15.94
C VAL A 251 -12.88 16.22 14.43
N VAL A 252 -12.08 17.12 13.86
CA VAL A 252 -11.96 17.29 12.41
C VAL A 252 -10.70 16.57 11.97
N ASP A 253 -10.85 15.44 11.27
CA ASP A 253 -9.73 14.63 10.81
C ASP A 253 -9.97 13.97 9.43
N SER A 254 -9.14 12.98 9.08
CA SER A 254 -9.25 12.27 7.81
C SER A 254 -10.54 11.47 7.65
N LYS A 255 -11.24 11.12 8.73
CA LYS A 255 -12.56 10.45 8.72
C LYS A 255 -13.65 11.38 8.21
N ASP A 256 -13.49 12.69 8.36
CA ASP A 256 -14.35 13.70 7.75
C ASP A 256 -14.02 13.97 6.27
N GLY A 257 -12.95 13.35 5.79
CA GLY A 257 -12.36 13.63 4.51
C GLY A 257 -11.76 15.04 4.44
N PHE A 258 -11.28 15.60 5.55
CA PHE A 258 -10.59 16.88 5.60
C PHE A 258 -9.08 16.71 5.71
N TYR A 259 -8.32 17.53 4.97
CA TYR A 259 -6.85 17.50 4.97
C TYR A 259 -6.27 18.91 4.83
N ILE A 260 -5.15 19.15 5.49
CA ILE A 260 -4.40 20.41 5.44
C ILE A 260 -3.17 20.22 4.55
N VAL A 261 -3.05 21.05 3.52
CA VAL A 261 -1.89 21.11 2.64
C VAL A 261 -1.28 22.50 2.76
N SER A 262 -0.04 22.59 3.25
CA SER A 262 0.60 23.88 3.53
C SER A 262 1.79 24.17 2.62
N PHE A 263 1.86 25.40 2.11
CA PHE A 263 3.01 25.89 1.35
C PHE A 263 3.69 27.00 2.12
N LEU A 264 4.98 26.82 2.39
CA LEU A 264 5.82 27.83 3.02
C LEU A 264 6.46 28.71 1.95
N ALA A 265 6.41 30.02 2.19
CA ALA A 265 7.11 31.00 1.38
C ALA A 265 8.62 30.70 1.35
N GLY A 266 9.18 30.55 0.15
CA GLY A 266 10.56 30.06 -0.01
C GLY A 266 10.68 28.96 -1.06
N ASN A 267 11.69 28.12 -0.95
CA ASN A 267 12.02 27.10 -1.95
C ASN A 267 11.83 25.68 -1.41
N GLU A 268 11.64 24.73 -2.31
CA GLU A 268 11.56 23.31 -2.02
C GLU A 268 12.97 22.70 -2.00
N GLN A 269 13.36 22.16 -0.84
CA GLN A 269 14.69 21.59 -0.62
C GLN A 269 14.89 20.29 -1.42
N ALA A 270 13.84 19.49 -1.63
CA ALA A 270 13.91 18.27 -2.45
C ALA A 270 14.25 18.55 -3.93
N SER A 271 14.06 19.80 -4.39
CA SER A 271 14.50 20.29 -5.71
C SER A 271 15.92 20.90 -5.72
N GLY A 272 16.61 20.91 -4.57
CA GLY A 272 17.89 21.62 -4.40
C GLY A 272 17.74 23.15 -4.27
N GLY A 273 16.55 23.63 -3.90
CA GLY A 273 16.25 25.06 -3.78
C GLY A 273 17.10 25.78 -2.71
N PRO A 274 17.48 27.06 -2.91
CA PRO A 274 18.27 27.82 -1.94
C PRO A 274 17.46 28.22 -0.70
N LEU A 275 18.12 28.64 0.38
CA LEU A 275 17.44 29.19 1.56
C LEU A 275 16.68 30.50 1.24
N PRO A 276 15.57 30.79 1.95
CA PRO A 276 14.87 29.89 2.86
C PRO A 276 14.19 28.73 2.11
N ASN A 277 14.28 27.52 2.65
CA ASN A 277 13.72 26.30 2.06
C ASN A 277 13.21 25.34 3.13
N ILE A 278 12.34 24.41 2.75
CA ILE A 278 12.00 23.24 3.54
C ILE A 278 11.99 22.01 2.65
N TRP A 279 12.27 20.83 3.22
CA TRP A 279 12.00 19.57 2.55
C TRP A 279 10.51 19.24 2.70
N ALA A 280 9.85 18.96 1.58
CA ALA A 280 8.47 18.50 1.57
C ALA A 280 8.24 17.36 2.57
N HIS A 281 7.13 17.33 3.31
CA HIS A 281 6.80 16.19 4.17
C HIS A 281 5.34 16.17 4.57
N GLN A 282 4.83 14.99 4.88
CA GLN A 282 3.63 14.75 5.69
C GLN A 282 4.05 14.50 7.14
N SER A 283 3.45 15.21 8.09
CA SER A 283 3.65 14.94 9.52
C SER A 283 2.45 15.37 10.37
N TYR A 284 2.65 15.38 11.69
CA TYR A 284 1.66 15.76 12.69
C TYR A 284 2.19 16.90 13.56
N ALA A 285 1.46 18.00 13.59
CA ALA A 285 1.56 19.04 14.59
C ALA A 285 0.72 18.65 15.83
N PRO A 286 0.87 19.36 16.97
CA PRO A 286 -0.10 19.26 18.05
C PRO A 286 -1.51 19.59 17.56
N ASN A 287 -2.51 18.85 18.03
CA ASN A 287 -3.91 19.18 17.76
C ASN A 287 -4.25 20.54 18.38
N THR A 288 -5.09 21.31 17.70
CA THR A 288 -5.55 22.63 18.15
C THR A 288 -7.07 22.66 18.25
N ASN A 289 -7.60 23.61 19.02
CA ASN A 289 -9.04 23.77 19.19
C ASN A 289 -9.50 25.04 18.46
N HIS A 290 -10.48 24.87 17.57
CA HIS A 290 -10.99 25.90 16.67
C HIS A 290 -12.50 25.75 16.58
N ASP A 291 -13.26 26.83 16.71
CA ASP A 291 -14.73 26.80 16.63
C ASP A 291 -15.43 25.76 17.56
N GLY A 292 -14.79 25.38 18.67
CA GLY A 292 -15.31 24.37 19.60
C GLY A 292 -15.09 22.92 19.18
N VAL A 293 -14.32 22.65 18.12
CA VAL A 293 -13.88 21.31 17.69
C VAL A 293 -12.37 21.17 17.79
N THR A 294 -11.89 19.92 17.92
CA THR A 294 -10.46 19.60 17.87
C THR A 294 -10.05 19.36 16.42
N VAL A 295 -9.16 20.18 15.88
CA VAL A 295 -8.60 19.96 14.53
C VAL A 295 -7.36 19.09 14.66
N SER A 296 -7.34 17.98 13.91
CA SER A 296 -6.17 17.11 13.80
C SER A 296 -4.97 17.89 13.27
N GLY A 297 -3.82 17.71 13.93
CA GLY A 297 -2.58 18.32 13.46
C GLY A 297 -1.96 17.64 12.24
N MET A 298 -2.66 16.74 11.54
CA MET A 298 -2.12 16.13 10.31
C MET A 298 -1.99 17.18 9.20
N TYR A 299 -0.78 17.34 8.67
CA TYR A 299 -0.49 18.30 7.61
C TYR A 299 0.50 17.74 6.59
N THR A 300 0.49 18.30 5.39
CA THR A 300 1.66 18.30 4.51
C THR A 300 2.28 19.69 4.48
N ALA A 301 3.61 19.80 4.39
CA ALA A 301 4.32 21.06 4.25
C ALA A 301 5.33 20.97 3.12
N GLN A 302 5.34 21.93 2.21
CA GLN A 302 6.23 22.00 1.05
C GLN A 302 6.69 23.43 0.76
N GLY A 303 7.82 23.57 0.06
CA GLY A 303 8.26 24.87 -0.44
C GLY A 303 7.42 25.34 -1.63
N GLU A 304 7.11 26.63 -1.69
CA GLU A 304 6.26 27.18 -2.76
C GLU A 304 6.93 27.20 -4.15
N LYS A 305 8.28 27.17 -4.19
CA LYS A 305 9.10 27.25 -5.41
C LYS A 305 9.94 26.00 -5.64
N GLN A 306 9.93 25.49 -6.86
CA GLN A 306 10.85 24.47 -7.37
C GLN A 306 11.65 25.06 -8.52
N TYR A 307 12.97 24.90 -8.54
CA TYR A 307 13.85 25.42 -9.61
C TYR A 307 13.63 26.91 -10.02
N GLY A 308 13.10 27.75 -9.11
CA GLY A 308 12.80 29.16 -9.37
C GLY A 308 11.44 29.43 -10.02
N HIS A 309 10.62 28.42 -10.27
CA HIS A 309 9.22 28.52 -10.67
C HIS A 309 8.29 27.99 -9.56
N MET A 310 6.97 28.16 -9.73
CA MET A 310 5.98 27.66 -8.78
C MET A 310 6.05 26.13 -8.69
N ALA A 311 5.92 25.56 -7.49
CA ALA A 311 5.89 24.11 -7.32
C ALA A 311 4.86 23.45 -8.25
N THR A 312 5.26 22.33 -8.87
CA THR A 312 4.40 21.48 -9.69
C THR A 312 3.50 20.62 -8.81
N ILE A 313 2.65 19.78 -9.43
CA ILE A 313 1.68 18.99 -8.66
C ILE A 313 2.27 17.71 -8.05
N GLY A 314 3.44 17.27 -8.53
CA GLY A 314 4.03 15.98 -8.20
C GLY A 314 4.24 15.76 -6.70
N ILE A 315 5.05 16.61 -6.08
CA ILE A 315 5.29 16.56 -4.62
C ILE A 315 3.99 16.69 -3.83
N PRO A 316 3.14 17.73 -4.00
CA PRO A 316 1.93 17.82 -3.19
C PRO A 316 0.95 16.66 -3.40
N ALA A 317 0.91 16.03 -4.58
CA ALA A 317 0.14 14.82 -4.79
C ALA A 317 0.73 13.60 -4.06
N HIS A 318 2.07 13.47 -4.03
CA HIS A 318 2.79 12.45 -3.27
C HIS A 318 2.53 12.57 -1.75
N GLU A 319 2.72 13.78 -1.19
CA GLU A 319 2.51 14.00 0.25
C GLU A 319 1.05 13.79 0.68
N LEU A 320 0.09 14.11 -0.21
CA LEU A 320 -1.31 13.81 0.02
C LEU A 320 -1.56 12.28 0.03
N GLY A 321 -0.77 11.51 -0.71
CA GLY A 321 -0.78 10.04 -0.67
C GLY A 321 -0.44 9.49 0.71
N HIS A 322 0.54 10.09 1.40
CA HIS A 322 0.83 9.75 2.80
C HIS A 322 -0.32 10.10 3.74
N SER A 323 -0.96 11.25 3.52
CA SER A 323 -2.14 11.64 4.29
C SER A 323 -3.31 10.65 4.09
N PHE A 324 -3.34 9.95 2.95
CA PHE A 324 -4.28 8.87 2.66
C PHE A 324 -3.84 7.50 3.21
N GLY A 325 -2.67 7.40 3.83
CA GLY A 325 -2.16 6.20 4.49
C GLY A 325 -1.23 5.34 3.63
N LEU A 326 -0.67 5.90 2.54
CA LEU A 326 0.35 5.21 1.76
C LEU A 326 1.76 5.43 2.36
N PRO A 327 2.61 4.39 2.42
CA PRO A 327 4.03 4.55 2.73
C PRO A 327 4.82 5.02 1.51
N ASP A 328 6.04 5.48 1.77
CA ASP A 328 7.08 5.59 0.75
C ASP A 328 7.47 4.22 0.20
N LEU A 329 7.62 4.14 -1.13
CA LEU A 329 8.00 2.93 -1.86
C LEU A 329 9.40 3.02 -2.47
N TYR A 330 10.21 3.99 -2.04
CA TYR A 330 11.64 4.05 -2.37
C TYR A 330 12.54 3.31 -1.36
N GLY A 331 13.77 2.99 -1.76
CA GLY A 331 14.71 2.19 -0.97
C GLY A 331 16.00 1.82 -1.74
N ASP A 332 16.97 1.23 -1.05
CA ASP A 332 18.20 0.72 -1.67
C ASP A 332 17.85 -0.38 -2.70
N ASN A 333 18.37 -0.28 -3.93
CA ASN A 333 18.05 -1.17 -5.07
C ASN A 333 16.58 -1.10 -5.57
N ASN A 334 15.82 -0.06 -5.21
CA ASN A 334 14.40 0.07 -5.54
C ASN A 334 14.11 -0.01 -7.05
N ARG A 335 13.31 -1.00 -7.46
CA ARG A 335 12.83 -1.13 -8.84
C ARG A 335 11.47 -0.49 -9.09
N VAL A 336 10.73 -0.08 -8.04
CA VAL A 336 9.50 0.72 -8.20
C VAL A 336 9.82 2.02 -8.92
N GLY A 337 10.87 2.74 -8.47
CA GLY A 337 11.44 3.90 -9.15
C GLY A 337 10.38 4.88 -9.67
N SER A 338 10.51 5.28 -10.92
CA SER A 338 9.60 6.17 -11.65
C SER A 338 8.40 5.44 -12.28
N LEU A 339 7.87 4.41 -11.60
CA LEU A 339 6.66 3.68 -12.02
C LEU A 339 5.48 3.85 -11.02
N SER A 340 5.72 4.55 -9.90
CA SER A 340 4.72 4.92 -8.90
C SER A 340 5.02 6.30 -8.34
N ILE A 341 3.97 7.11 -8.13
CA ILE A 341 4.11 8.40 -7.47
C ILE A 341 4.67 8.27 -6.06
N MET A 342 4.44 7.14 -5.37
CA MET A 342 4.99 6.86 -4.04
C MET A 342 6.47 6.43 -4.08
N GLY A 343 7.07 6.33 -5.27
CA GLY A 343 8.51 6.26 -5.49
C GLY A 343 9.03 7.56 -6.11
N ASN A 344 9.80 7.46 -7.20
CA ASN A 344 10.33 8.62 -7.94
C ASN A 344 9.34 9.18 -8.98
N GLY A 345 8.17 8.56 -9.13
CA GLY A 345 7.16 8.96 -10.10
C GLY A 345 6.58 10.36 -9.87
N ALA A 346 6.70 10.91 -8.65
CA ALA A 346 6.36 12.29 -8.32
C ALA A 346 7.15 13.32 -9.15
N TRP A 347 8.33 12.96 -9.65
CA TRP A 347 9.18 13.84 -10.45
C TRP A 347 8.97 13.71 -11.96
N ASN A 348 8.16 12.73 -12.41
CA ASN A 348 7.94 12.50 -13.83
C ASN A 348 7.32 13.74 -14.52
N SER A 349 7.64 13.90 -15.79
CA SER A 349 7.13 14.99 -16.64
C SER A 349 7.14 14.59 -18.11
N LEU A 350 6.35 15.27 -18.93
CA LEU A 350 6.48 15.16 -20.38
C LEU A 350 7.64 16.01 -20.88
N GLN A 351 8.11 15.71 -22.09
CA GLN A 351 9.14 16.53 -22.74
C GLN A 351 8.68 17.99 -22.85
N GLY A 352 9.51 18.90 -22.33
CA GLY A 352 9.23 20.36 -22.35
C GLY A 352 8.42 20.86 -21.14
N GLU A 353 8.07 19.98 -20.20
CA GLU A 353 7.45 20.38 -18.94
C GLU A 353 8.45 20.43 -17.78
N GLU A 354 8.14 21.26 -16.79
CA GLU A 354 8.86 21.25 -15.51
C GLU A 354 8.64 19.90 -14.79
N TYR A 355 9.67 19.44 -14.08
CA TYR A 355 9.63 18.17 -13.34
C TYR A 355 8.47 18.13 -12.33
N GLY A 356 7.75 17.00 -12.29
CA GLY A 356 6.55 16.81 -11.46
C GLY A 356 5.28 17.49 -12.00
N THR A 357 5.31 18.05 -13.21
CA THR A 357 4.08 18.54 -13.87
C THR A 357 3.14 17.38 -14.22
N THR A 358 3.70 16.22 -14.59
CA THR A 358 2.97 15.00 -14.97
C THR A 358 3.50 13.82 -14.18
N PRO A 359 3.22 13.76 -12.86
CA PRO A 359 3.58 12.58 -12.07
C PRO A 359 2.85 11.35 -12.62
N ASP A 360 3.46 10.18 -12.54
CA ASP A 360 2.80 8.94 -12.97
C ASP A 360 1.71 8.50 -11.97
N HIS A 361 0.94 7.47 -12.35
CA HIS A 361 -0.04 6.89 -11.44
C HIS A 361 0.63 6.12 -10.30
N MET A 362 -0.11 6.01 -9.20
CA MET A 362 0.13 5.01 -8.17
C MET A 362 0.25 3.59 -8.74
N ASP A 363 1.09 2.76 -8.13
CA ASP A 363 1.18 1.32 -8.37
C ASP A 363 -0.12 0.58 -7.98
N ALA A 364 -0.23 -0.67 -8.44
CA ALA A 364 -1.39 -1.52 -8.16
C ALA A 364 -1.67 -1.71 -6.67
N TRP A 365 -0.63 -1.86 -5.83
CA TRP A 365 -0.81 -2.08 -4.40
C TRP A 365 -1.41 -0.84 -3.74
N SER A 366 -0.87 0.34 -4.02
CA SER A 366 -1.39 1.62 -3.54
C SER A 366 -2.86 1.84 -3.92
N LYS A 367 -3.22 1.54 -5.19
CA LYS A 367 -4.62 1.62 -5.67
C LYS A 367 -5.54 0.62 -4.96
N VAL A 368 -5.10 -0.60 -4.70
CA VAL A 368 -5.86 -1.61 -3.95
C VAL A 368 -6.03 -1.17 -2.49
N LYS A 369 -4.95 -0.69 -1.85
CA LYS A 369 -4.91 -0.23 -0.46
C LYS A 369 -5.90 0.90 -0.21
N LEU A 370 -5.95 1.88 -1.10
CA LEU A 370 -6.88 3.02 -0.99
C LEU A 370 -8.32 2.69 -1.40
N GLY A 371 -8.57 1.48 -1.94
CA GLY A 371 -9.90 1.07 -2.42
C GLY A 371 -10.26 1.63 -3.81
N PHE A 372 -9.29 2.15 -4.57
CA PHE A 372 -9.50 2.63 -5.93
C PHE A 372 -9.81 1.48 -6.88
N VAL A 373 -9.38 0.26 -6.56
CA VAL A 373 -9.71 -0.96 -7.28
C VAL A 373 -9.86 -2.13 -6.29
N THR A 374 -10.80 -3.03 -6.56
CA THR A 374 -10.88 -4.32 -5.88
C THR A 374 -10.27 -5.36 -6.81
N PRO A 375 -9.20 -6.07 -6.41
CA PRO A 375 -8.52 -6.99 -7.30
C PRO A 375 -9.32 -8.28 -7.46
N THR A 376 -9.27 -8.88 -8.66
CA THR A 376 -9.80 -10.22 -8.92
C THR A 376 -8.78 -11.25 -8.42
N VAL A 377 -9.16 -12.06 -7.44
CA VAL A 377 -8.29 -13.13 -6.92
C VAL A 377 -8.25 -14.29 -7.91
N VAL A 378 -7.04 -14.70 -8.32
CA VAL A 378 -6.80 -15.78 -9.28
C VAL A 378 -6.22 -16.98 -8.55
N ASN A 379 -6.99 -18.07 -8.50
CA ASN A 379 -6.60 -19.32 -7.83
C ASN A 379 -6.65 -20.56 -8.76
N THR A 380 -7.10 -20.37 -10.01
CA THR A 380 -7.23 -21.42 -11.02
C THR A 380 -6.74 -20.87 -12.35
N THR A 381 -6.22 -21.75 -13.20
CA THR A 381 -5.75 -21.38 -14.53
C THR A 381 -6.87 -20.76 -15.36
N ASN A 382 -6.67 -19.55 -15.88
CA ASN A 382 -7.67 -18.84 -16.69
C ASN A 382 -7.06 -17.72 -17.55
N ASN A 383 -7.84 -17.20 -18.50
CA ASN A 383 -7.49 -16.02 -19.29
C ASN A 383 -8.23 -14.80 -18.77
N PHE A 384 -7.55 -13.65 -18.77
CA PHE A 384 -8.09 -12.38 -18.30
C PHE A 384 -7.78 -11.26 -19.28
N THR A 385 -8.63 -10.24 -19.29
CA THR A 385 -8.36 -8.95 -19.93
C THR A 385 -8.13 -7.91 -18.84
N LEU A 386 -6.96 -7.26 -18.88
CA LEU A 386 -6.57 -6.16 -17.99
C LEU A 386 -6.66 -4.83 -18.74
N ASN A 387 -7.46 -3.92 -18.22
CA ASN A 387 -7.65 -2.59 -18.78
C ASN A 387 -6.84 -1.56 -17.99
N ALA A 388 -6.22 -0.62 -18.69
CA ALA A 388 -5.57 0.53 -18.09
C ALA A 388 -6.59 1.64 -17.77
N ILE A 389 -6.25 2.52 -16.82
CA ILE A 389 -7.02 3.76 -16.59
C ILE A 389 -7.04 4.58 -17.89
N PRO A 390 -8.16 5.27 -18.22
CA PRO A 390 -9.37 5.47 -17.40
C PRO A 390 -10.48 4.42 -17.59
N ASN A 391 -10.33 3.46 -18.49
CA ASN A 391 -11.46 2.64 -18.91
C ASN A 391 -11.49 1.29 -18.19
N ASN A 392 -12.44 1.10 -17.27
CA ASN A 392 -12.68 -0.19 -16.59
C ASN A 392 -11.43 -0.83 -15.98
N TYR A 393 -10.55 0.00 -15.40
CA TYR A 393 -9.30 -0.47 -14.80
C TYR A 393 -9.52 -1.60 -13.80
N ASN A 394 -8.71 -2.64 -13.91
CA ASN A 394 -8.79 -3.85 -13.08
C ASN A 394 -7.40 -4.42 -12.80
N VAL A 395 -7.29 -5.12 -11.67
CA VAL A 395 -6.06 -5.73 -11.17
C VAL A 395 -6.33 -7.19 -10.84
N LEU A 396 -5.39 -8.08 -11.13
CA LEU A 396 -5.41 -9.46 -10.64
C LEU A 396 -4.57 -9.57 -9.37
N LYS A 397 -5.01 -10.38 -8.40
CA LYS A 397 -4.22 -10.80 -7.24
C LYS A 397 -4.01 -12.30 -7.30
N ILE A 398 -2.75 -12.74 -7.34
CA ILE A 398 -2.38 -14.17 -7.38
C ILE A 398 -1.68 -14.50 -6.05
N PRO A 399 -2.38 -15.15 -5.08
CA PRO A 399 -1.81 -15.48 -3.78
C PRO A 399 -0.69 -16.52 -3.88
N LEU A 400 0.36 -16.34 -3.08
CA LEU A 400 1.44 -17.32 -2.90
C LEU A 400 1.39 -17.95 -1.50
N LYS A 401 2.38 -18.79 -1.20
CA LYS A 401 2.45 -19.69 -0.05
C LYS A 401 2.91 -19.02 1.26
N ASP A 402 3.80 -18.05 1.13
CA ASP A 402 4.51 -17.34 2.20
C ASP A 402 3.83 -16.02 2.58
N ASN A 403 2.50 -15.92 2.40
CA ASN A 403 1.72 -14.68 2.53
C ASN A 403 2.12 -13.56 1.56
N THR A 404 3.00 -13.84 0.60
CA THR A 404 3.27 -12.95 -0.52
C THR A 404 2.23 -13.14 -1.62
N TYR A 405 2.18 -12.22 -2.58
CA TYR A 405 1.31 -12.35 -3.74
C TYR A 405 1.79 -11.49 -4.90
N PHE A 406 1.37 -11.85 -6.11
CA PHE A 406 1.53 -10.98 -7.26
C PHE A 406 0.28 -10.11 -7.46
N LEU A 407 0.47 -8.82 -7.74
CA LEU A 407 -0.54 -7.97 -8.36
C LEU A 407 -0.19 -7.76 -9.83
N VAL A 408 -1.17 -7.96 -10.71
CA VAL A 408 -0.98 -7.82 -12.16
C VAL A 408 -1.90 -6.73 -12.67
N GLU A 409 -1.34 -5.72 -13.32
CA GLU A 409 -2.08 -4.60 -13.89
C GLU A 409 -1.62 -4.27 -15.31
N ASN A 410 -2.44 -3.55 -16.06
CA ASN A 410 -2.06 -2.95 -17.34
C ASN A 410 -1.80 -1.45 -17.15
N ARG A 411 -0.62 -0.97 -17.54
CA ARG A 411 -0.22 0.44 -17.53
C ARG A 411 -0.04 0.92 -18.97
N ALA A 412 -0.81 1.91 -19.40
CA ALA A 412 -0.73 2.50 -20.73
C ALA A 412 -0.32 3.97 -20.64
N LYS A 413 0.44 4.47 -21.63
CA LYS A 413 0.93 5.86 -21.68
C LYS A 413 -0.18 6.87 -22.04
N VAL A 414 -1.15 7.03 -21.16
CA VAL A 414 -2.30 7.95 -21.31
C VAL A 414 -2.50 8.75 -20.03
N GLY A 415 -3.08 9.95 -20.16
CA GLY A 415 -3.28 10.84 -19.00
C GLY A 415 -1.96 11.16 -18.29
N TYR A 416 -1.93 10.98 -16.98
CA TYR A 416 -0.74 11.15 -16.15
C TYR A 416 0.31 10.06 -16.38
N ASP A 417 -0.08 8.84 -16.76
CA ASP A 417 0.86 7.78 -17.15
C ASP A 417 1.54 8.03 -18.51
N ALA A 418 1.18 9.09 -19.23
CA ALA A 418 1.91 9.50 -20.44
C ALA A 418 3.40 9.78 -20.17
N SER A 419 3.76 10.13 -18.93
CA SER A 419 5.14 10.39 -18.49
C SER A 419 5.90 9.13 -18.04
N LEU A 420 5.29 7.95 -18.04
CA LEU A 420 5.97 6.70 -17.68
C LEU A 420 7.30 6.57 -18.45
N PRO A 421 8.39 6.16 -17.80
CA PRO A 421 9.75 6.11 -18.36
C PRO A 421 9.94 4.88 -19.28
N THR A 422 8.95 4.61 -20.13
CA THR A 422 8.87 3.44 -20.99
C THR A 422 8.42 3.81 -22.40
N ASN A 423 8.56 2.91 -23.37
CA ASN A 423 8.22 3.20 -24.76
C ASN A 423 6.74 2.99 -25.07
N SER A 424 6.11 1.96 -24.51
CA SER A 424 4.71 1.61 -24.84
C SER A 424 3.81 1.42 -23.63
N GLY A 425 4.37 1.13 -22.44
CA GLY A 425 3.59 0.53 -21.35
C GLY A 425 3.31 -0.95 -21.61
N GLY A 426 2.58 -1.60 -20.70
CA GLY A 426 2.21 -3.00 -20.81
C GLY A 426 1.76 -3.61 -19.49
N ILE A 427 1.89 -4.92 -19.38
CA ILE A 427 1.55 -5.65 -18.15
C ILE A 427 2.66 -5.48 -17.13
N ALA A 428 2.33 -4.91 -15.96
CA ALA A 428 3.18 -4.85 -14.79
C ALA A 428 2.88 -6.03 -13.87
N VAL A 429 3.92 -6.67 -13.34
CA VAL A 429 3.81 -7.71 -12.32
C VAL A 429 4.50 -7.21 -11.06
N TRP A 430 3.72 -6.93 -10.02
CA TRP A 430 4.21 -6.47 -8.72
C TRP A 430 4.25 -7.64 -7.75
N HIS A 431 5.38 -7.86 -7.09
CA HIS A 431 5.53 -8.84 -6.03
C HIS A 431 5.40 -8.14 -4.68
N ILE A 432 4.43 -8.57 -3.86
CA ILE A 432 4.11 -7.93 -2.59
C ILE A 432 4.40 -8.87 -1.43
N ASP A 433 5.13 -8.36 -0.43
CA ASP A 433 5.33 -8.99 0.88
C ASP A 433 4.92 -8.02 2.00
N GLU A 434 3.67 -8.13 2.45
CA GLU A 434 3.14 -7.25 3.50
C GLU A 434 3.67 -7.57 4.91
N SER A 435 4.53 -8.59 5.07
CA SER A 435 5.24 -8.84 6.33
C SER A 435 6.40 -7.86 6.55
N MET A 436 6.85 -7.22 5.48
CA MET A 436 7.92 -6.22 5.49
C MET A 436 7.34 -4.83 5.77
N ASN A 437 8.18 -3.93 6.31
CA ASN A 437 7.76 -2.58 6.70
C ASN A 437 8.39 -1.47 5.84
N ASN A 438 9.21 -1.81 4.85
CA ASN A 438 9.87 -0.88 3.94
C ASN A 438 10.39 -1.59 2.66
N ASN A 439 10.82 -0.80 1.68
CA ASN A 439 11.39 -1.25 0.41
C ASN A 439 12.93 -1.34 0.39
N SER A 440 13.61 -1.13 1.52
CA SER A 440 15.08 -1.20 1.64
C SER A 440 15.58 -2.57 2.09
N SER A 441 14.68 -3.54 2.29
CA SER A 441 15.03 -4.88 2.77
C SER A 441 15.33 -5.80 1.59
N ASP A 442 16.60 -5.99 1.24
CA ASP A 442 17.03 -6.90 0.15
C ASP A 442 17.32 -8.32 0.71
N PRO A 443 16.81 -9.42 0.11
CA PRO A 443 16.05 -9.53 -1.14
C PRO A 443 14.52 -9.54 -0.98
N HIS A 444 13.98 -9.11 0.16
CA HIS A 444 12.54 -9.12 0.49
C HIS A 444 11.99 -7.71 0.68
N PRO A 445 11.86 -6.88 -0.37
CA PRO A 445 11.23 -5.58 -0.23
C PRO A 445 9.72 -5.75 0.02
N PHE A 446 9.09 -4.75 0.63
CA PHE A 446 7.63 -4.74 0.79
C PHE A 446 6.88 -4.83 -0.55
N ILE A 447 7.37 -4.14 -1.58
CA ILE A 447 6.92 -4.25 -2.97
C ILE A 447 8.10 -4.19 -3.93
N ASP A 448 8.11 -5.10 -4.90
CA ASP A 448 9.02 -5.07 -6.05
C ASP A 448 8.26 -5.16 -7.37
N ILE A 449 8.88 -4.70 -8.45
CA ILE A 449 8.42 -5.00 -9.82
C ILE A 449 9.27 -6.12 -10.41
N GLU A 450 8.58 -7.16 -10.88
CA GLU A 450 9.19 -8.27 -11.61
C GLU A 450 9.41 -7.82 -13.05
N GLN A 451 10.61 -7.32 -13.33
CA GLN A 451 11.00 -6.75 -14.63
C GLN A 451 11.00 -7.80 -15.73
N SER A 452 10.64 -7.43 -16.95
CA SER A 452 10.59 -8.37 -18.08
C SER A 452 12.00 -8.78 -18.61
N VAL A 453 13.07 -8.13 -18.12
CA VAL A 453 14.51 -8.34 -18.43
C VAL A 453 14.78 -8.87 -19.84
N SER A 454 14.58 -8.01 -20.84
CA SER A 454 15.20 -8.17 -22.15
C SER A 454 16.24 -7.06 -22.35
N GLU A 455 17.29 -7.32 -23.13
CA GLU A 455 18.35 -6.35 -23.47
C GLU A 455 17.84 -5.15 -24.32
N TYR A 456 16.51 -4.94 -24.44
CA TYR A 456 15.92 -3.95 -25.35
C TYR A 456 14.68 -3.21 -24.79
N GLN A 457 14.71 -1.89 -24.98
CA GLN A 457 13.64 -0.87 -25.05
C GLN A 457 12.59 -0.69 -23.91
N ASP A 458 12.08 -1.71 -23.22
CA ASP A 458 11.10 -1.53 -22.13
C ASP A 458 11.25 -2.63 -21.05
N PRO A 459 12.21 -2.47 -20.11
CA PRO A 459 12.62 -3.56 -19.22
C PRO A 459 11.60 -3.88 -18.11
N PHE A 460 10.52 -3.12 -17.98
CA PHE A 460 9.60 -3.22 -16.85
C PHE A 460 8.33 -4.01 -17.15
N TYR A 461 7.87 -4.00 -18.41
CA TYR A 461 6.53 -4.48 -18.76
C TYR A 461 6.57 -5.70 -19.70
N TYR A 462 5.58 -6.59 -19.54
CA TYR A 462 5.38 -7.77 -20.38
C TYR A 462 4.41 -7.47 -21.53
N THR A 463 4.79 -7.78 -22.77
CA THR A 463 4.00 -7.59 -24.01
C THR A 463 4.14 -8.81 -24.93
N ASN A 464 3.23 -9.01 -25.90
CA ASN A 464 3.34 -10.12 -26.86
C ASN A 464 4.32 -9.87 -28.03
N GLN A 465 4.84 -8.65 -28.18
CA GLN A 465 5.81 -8.26 -29.20
C GLN A 465 7.04 -7.68 -28.49
N ASN A 466 8.22 -8.27 -28.73
CA ASN A 466 9.54 -7.93 -28.16
C ASN A 466 9.88 -8.47 -26.75
N HIS A 467 9.93 -9.80 -26.62
CA HIS A 467 10.86 -10.55 -25.74
C HIS A 467 10.75 -10.44 -24.21
N ALA A 468 9.54 -10.49 -23.66
CA ALA A 468 9.25 -11.32 -22.48
C ALA A 468 7.74 -11.37 -22.34
N ALA A 469 7.11 -12.28 -23.08
CA ALA A 469 5.67 -12.47 -22.98
C ALA A 469 5.29 -13.16 -21.67
N THR A 470 6.24 -13.81 -21.01
CA THR A 470 5.97 -14.74 -19.90
C THR A 470 6.81 -14.40 -18.69
N PHE A 471 6.16 -14.36 -17.53
CA PHE A 471 6.76 -14.45 -16.20
C PHE A 471 6.39 -15.81 -15.60
N GLY A 472 7.36 -16.57 -15.09
CA GLY A 472 7.10 -17.91 -14.55
C GLY A 472 8.28 -18.52 -13.79
N PRO A 473 8.18 -19.80 -13.36
CA PRO A 473 9.20 -20.41 -12.50
C PRO A 473 10.57 -20.59 -13.16
N ASP A 474 10.59 -20.59 -14.49
CA ASP A 474 11.77 -20.83 -15.34
C ASP A 474 12.22 -19.57 -16.08
N THR A 475 11.68 -18.40 -15.74
CA THR A 475 12.11 -17.11 -16.29
C THR A 475 13.14 -16.44 -15.36
N ASN A 476 13.80 -15.38 -15.83
CA ASN A 476 14.50 -14.45 -14.96
C ASN A 476 13.80 -13.11 -15.18
N PRO A 477 13.39 -12.35 -14.13
CA PRO A 477 13.12 -12.88 -12.80
C PRO A 477 12.09 -14.03 -12.87
N ASN A 478 12.05 -14.86 -11.81
CA ASN A 478 11.18 -16.02 -11.75
C ASN A 478 10.03 -15.80 -10.76
N SER A 479 8.95 -16.54 -10.93
CA SER A 479 7.82 -16.53 -10.02
C SER A 479 8.00 -17.43 -8.80
N ASN A 480 9.22 -17.86 -8.45
CA ASN A 480 9.42 -18.75 -7.31
C ASN A 480 9.24 -17.97 -6.00
N THR A 481 8.96 -18.71 -4.92
CA THR A 481 9.01 -18.12 -3.58
C THR A 481 10.43 -17.66 -3.29
N TYR A 482 10.55 -16.82 -2.28
CA TYR A 482 11.82 -16.36 -1.74
C TYR A 482 12.76 -17.47 -1.26
N THR A 483 12.23 -18.64 -0.92
CA THR A 483 13.02 -19.83 -0.56
C THR A 483 13.49 -20.65 -1.78
N GLY A 484 13.13 -20.22 -2.99
CA GLY A 484 13.42 -20.88 -4.26
C GLY A 484 12.40 -21.95 -4.66
N GLU A 485 11.29 -22.14 -3.93
CA GLU A 485 10.26 -23.09 -4.32
C GLU A 485 9.47 -22.61 -5.54
N LYS A 486 9.34 -23.46 -6.57
CA LYS A 486 8.49 -23.20 -7.73
C LYS A 486 7.02 -23.06 -7.32
N THR A 487 6.45 -21.87 -7.54
CA THR A 487 5.03 -21.58 -7.25
C THR A 487 4.09 -22.25 -8.25
N GLY A 488 4.57 -22.50 -9.48
CA GLY A 488 3.73 -22.93 -10.60
C GLY A 488 2.88 -21.80 -11.19
N VAL A 489 3.10 -20.55 -10.74
CA VAL A 489 2.44 -19.38 -11.31
C VAL A 489 3.15 -18.98 -12.60
N THR A 490 2.41 -18.91 -13.70
CA THR A 490 2.89 -18.35 -14.97
C THR A 490 1.91 -17.29 -15.45
N ILE A 491 2.42 -16.12 -15.83
CA ILE A 491 1.64 -15.03 -16.43
C ILE A 491 2.16 -14.82 -17.84
N THR A 492 1.34 -15.08 -18.85
CA THR A 492 1.69 -14.90 -20.27
C THR A 492 0.82 -13.85 -20.93
N THR A 493 1.42 -12.75 -21.36
CA THR A 493 0.78 -11.72 -22.17
C THR A 493 0.58 -12.21 -23.60
N THR A 494 -0.65 -12.17 -24.09
CA THR A 494 -1.03 -12.70 -25.42
C THR A 494 -1.41 -11.60 -26.42
N SER A 495 -1.49 -10.34 -25.98
CA SER A 495 -1.82 -9.18 -26.81
C SER A 495 -0.69 -8.14 -26.87
N THR A 496 -0.73 -7.28 -27.89
CA THR A 496 0.17 -6.12 -28.00
C THR A 496 -0.17 -5.10 -26.93
N SER A 497 0.79 -4.23 -26.60
CA SER A 497 0.56 -3.12 -25.66
C SER A 497 -0.60 -2.25 -26.15
N ASN A 498 -1.60 -2.06 -25.29
CA ASN A 498 -2.80 -1.27 -25.54
C ASN A 498 -3.53 -0.99 -24.21
N SER A 499 -4.54 -0.14 -24.24
CA SER A 499 -5.45 0.14 -23.12
C SER A 499 -6.21 -1.09 -22.59
N ALA A 500 -6.33 -2.16 -23.37
CA ALA A 500 -6.86 -3.45 -22.95
C ALA A 500 -5.92 -4.57 -23.42
N MET A 501 -5.40 -5.37 -22.49
CA MET A 501 -4.42 -6.42 -22.76
C MET A 501 -4.88 -7.77 -22.21
N ASN A 502 -4.61 -8.85 -22.95
CA ASN A 502 -4.97 -10.21 -22.58
C ASN A 502 -3.79 -10.93 -21.94
N VAL A 503 -4.04 -11.56 -20.79
CA VAL A 503 -3.07 -12.38 -20.06
C VAL A 503 -3.65 -13.77 -19.81
N ALA A 504 -2.84 -14.80 -20.04
CA ALA A 504 -3.10 -16.16 -19.60
C ALA A 504 -2.37 -16.37 -18.28
N VAL A 505 -3.10 -16.72 -17.21
CA VAL A 505 -2.52 -17.01 -15.91
C VAL A 505 -2.70 -18.49 -15.62
N THR A 506 -1.59 -19.18 -15.38
CA THR A 506 -1.56 -20.56 -14.89
C THR A 506 -1.21 -20.53 -13.42
N THR A 507 -1.93 -21.30 -12.60
CA THR A 507 -1.61 -21.53 -11.19
C THR A 507 -1.49 -23.02 -10.94
N LYS A 508 -0.89 -23.41 -9.80
CA LYS A 508 -0.93 -24.82 -9.37
C LYS A 508 -2.38 -25.22 -9.11
N GLU A 509 -2.90 -26.15 -9.90
CA GLU A 509 -4.29 -26.61 -9.77
C GLU A 509 -4.51 -27.30 -8.42
N ALA A 510 -5.70 -27.09 -7.83
CA ALA A 510 -6.08 -27.75 -6.60
C ALA A 510 -6.17 -29.27 -6.83
N SER A 511 -5.40 -30.05 -6.08
CA SER A 511 -5.42 -31.51 -6.15
C SER A 511 -5.98 -32.11 -4.87
N LEU A 512 -6.33 -33.39 -4.91
CA LEU A 512 -6.69 -34.16 -3.72
C LEU A 512 -5.53 -34.07 -2.72
N ILE A 513 -5.82 -33.65 -1.49
CA ILE A 513 -4.84 -33.63 -0.40
C ILE A 513 -4.75 -35.04 0.17
N PRO A 514 -3.57 -35.69 0.16
CA PRO A 514 -3.41 -37.01 0.75
C PRO A 514 -3.75 -37.02 2.23
N GLN A 515 -4.53 -38.02 2.67
CA GLN A 515 -4.92 -38.19 4.07
C GLN A 515 -3.77 -38.71 4.96
N THR A 516 -2.58 -38.97 4.40
CA THR A 516 -1.46 -39.61 5.11
C THR A 516 -0.99 -38.87 6.36
N ASN A 517 -1.17 -37.54 6.40
CA ASN A 517 -0.77 -36.70 7.54
C ASN A 517 -1.98 -36.22 8.37
N TRP A 518 -3.19 -36.69 8.06
CA TRP A 518 -4.38 -36.23 8.74
C TRP A 518 -4.53 -36.88 10.11
N THR A 519 -5.03 -36.11 11.07
CA THR A 519 -5.35 -36.64 12.40
C THR A 519 -6.76 -36.21 12.82
N LEU A 520 -7.44 -37.08 13.57
CA LEU A 520 -8.73 -36.76 14.15
C LEU A 520 -8.52 -35.75 15.29
N LYS A 521 -9.02 -34.53 15.12
CA LYS A 521 -8.97 -33.51 16.17
C LYS A 521 -10.10 -33.71 17.17
N TYR A 522 -11.31 -33.91 16.67
CA TYR A 522 -12.51 -34.07 17.48
C TYR A 522 -13.60 -34.79 16.69
N VAL A 523 -14.39 -35.61 17.37
CA VAL A 523 -15.65 -36.14 16.88
C VAL A 523 -16.61 -36.18 18.05
N ASP A 524 -17.86 -35.76 17.84
CA ASP A 524 -18.84 -35.66 18.92
C ASP A 524 -19.35 -37.03 19.39
N SER A 525 -19.40 -38.01 18.48
CA SER A 525 -19.83 -39.37 18.77
C SER A 525 -19.27 -40.37 17.77
N TYR A 526 -18.96 -41.57 18.23
CA TYR A 526 -18.59 -42.69 17.37
C TYR A 526 -18.98 -44.01 18.02
N ASN A 527 -19.24 -45.02 17.21
CA ASN A 527 -19.38 -46.39 17.68
C ASN A 527 -18.01 -47.09 17.77
N TRP A 528 -17.85 -47.99 18.74
CA TRP A 528 -16.54 -48.61 19.06
C TRP A 528 -15.87 -49.35 17.91
N TYR A 529 -16.61 -49.74 16.87
CA TYR A 529 -16.08 -50.35 15.64
C TYR A 529 -16.28 -49.51 14.37
N ASN A 530 -16.80 -48.28 14.47
CA ASN A 530 -16.96 -47.34 13.35
C ASN A 530 -16.37 -45.97 13.76
N LEU A 531 -15.05 -45.95 13.91
CA LEU A 531 -14.29 -44.85 14.49
C LEU A 531 -14.33 -43.60 13.59
N GLY A 532 -14.18 -42.41 14.18
CA GLY A 532 -14.10 -41.16 13.41
C GLY A 532 -12.96 -41.13 12.38
N THR A 533 -11.85 -41.84 12.66
CA THR A 533 -10.71 -41.97 11.72
C THR A 533 -11.06 -42.74 10.45
N TYR A 534 -12.10 -43.57 10.47
CA TYR A 534 -12.57 -44.28 9.27
C TYR A 534 -13.29 -43.38 8.28
N ALA A 535 -13.52 -42.10 8.61
CA ALA A 535 -14.03 -41.14 7.65
C ALA A 535 -12.94 -40.59 6.72
N PHE A 536 -11.66 -40.95 6.91
CA PHE A 536 -10.55 -40.42 6.11
C PHE A 536 -9.35 -41.38 6.10
N ASP A 537 -9.60 -42.69 6.08
CA ASP A 537 -8.55 -43.71 6.05
C ASP A 537 -8.21 -44.19 4.62
N GLY A 538 -8.94 -43.68 3.62
CA GLY A 538 -8.76 -44.01 2.21
C GLY A 538 -9.46 -45.30 1.81
N ASN A 539 -10.26 -45.90 2.68
CA ASN A 539 -10.95 -47.15 2.45
C ASN A 539 -12.48 -46.96 2.45
N LYS A 540 -13.07 -46.99 1.25
CA LYS A 540 -14.52 -46.84 1.06
C LYS A 540 -15.38 -47.93 1.75
N ASP A 541 -14.78 -49.03 2.19
CA ASP A 541 -15.47 -50.15 2.83
C ASP A 541 -15.52 -50.00 4.37
N THR A 542 -14.75 -49.06 4.94
CA THR A 542 -14.87 -48.61 6.33
C THR A 542 -15.65 -47.30 6.40
N PHE A 543 -16.20 -46.97 7.57
CA PHE A 543 -16.90 -45.71 7.78
C PHE A 543 -16.93 -45.30 9.25
N TRP A 544 -16.93 -44.00 9.49
CA TRP A 544 -17.37 -43.42 10.75
C TRP A 544 -18.89 -43.57 10.88
N HIS A 545 -19.38 -43.85 12.09
CA HIS A 545 -20.79 -43.74 12.43
C HIS A 545 -20.98 -43.33 13.89
N THR A 546 -21.89 -42.39 14.16
CA THR A 546 -22.22 -41.94 15.53
C THR A 546 -22.88 -43.05 16.36
N ASN A 547 -22.92 -42.94 17.68
CA ASN A 547 -23.57 -43.97 18.49
C ASN A 547 -25.08 -44.04 18.22
N TRP A 548 -25.58 -45.26 17.96
CA TRP A 548 -27.01 -45.55 17.87
C TRP A 548 -27.60 -46.13 19.15
N SER A 549 -26.76 -46.46 20.14
CA SER A 549 -27.20 -46.90 21.47
C SER A 549 -26.07 -46.72 22.51
N PRO A 550 -26.20 -45.76 23.46
CA PRO A 550 -27.22 -44.71 23.50
C PRO A 550 -27.09 -43.76 22.30
N VAL A 551 -28.22 -43.24 21.82
CA VAL A 551 -28.24 -42.29 20.69
C VAL A 551 -27.65 -40.95 21.12
N ALA A 552 -26.68 -40.44 20.36
CA ALA A 552 -26.19 -39.07 20.52
C ALA A 552 -27.14 -38.08 19.81
N PRO A 553 -27.43 -36.90 20.39
CA PRO A 553 -28.31 -35.92 19.74
C PRO A 553 -27.63 -35.20 18.58
N MET A 554 -28.39 -34.90 17.52
CA MET A 554 -27.98 -34.00 16.44
C MET A 554 -27.88 -32.53 16.94
N PRO A 555 -27.06 -31.67 16.31
CA PRO A 555 -26.21 -31.93 15.16
C PRO A 555 -24.92 -32.67 15.52
N HIS A 556 -24.40 -33.46 14.57
CA HIS A 556 -23.13 -34.18 14.71
C HIS A 556 -21.99 -33.46 14.00
N GLU A 557 -20.74 -33.68 14.43
CA GLU A 557 -19.59 -33.07 13.78
C GLU A 557 -18.30 -33.91 13.88
N ILE A 558 -17.49 -33.77 12.84
CA ILE A 558 -16.13 -34.28 12.79
C ILE A 558 -15.17 -33.14 12.44
N GLN A 559 -14.07 -33.05 13.17
CA GLN A 559 -13.00 -32.08 12.99
C GLN A 559 -11.69 -32.81 12.71
N ILE A 560 -11.00 -32.38 11.65
CA ILE A 560 -9.79 -33.04 11.15
C ILE A 560 -8.68 -32.00 11.05
N ASP A 561 -7.50 -32.34 11.56
CA ASP A 561 -6.25 -31.63 11.29
C ASP A 561 -5.62 -32.23 10.02
N LEU A 562 -5.39 -31.42 9.00
CA LEU A 562 -4.81 -31.85 7.73
C LEU A 562 -3.29 -32.05 7.78
N GLY A 563 -2.65 -31.69 8.89
CA GLY A 563 -1.20 -31.83 9.12
C GLY A 563 -0.34 -30.69 8.55
N ALA A 564 -0.89 -29.90 7.62
CA ALA A 564 -0.27 -28.69 7.07
C ALA A 564 -1.35 -27.65 6.71
N THR A 565 -0.92 -26.43 6.39
CA THR A 565 -1.83 -25.38 5.90
C THR A 565 -2.06 -25.55 4.40
N TYR A 566 -3.30 -25.40 3.95
CA TYR A 566 -3.69 -25.50 2.56
C TYR A 566 -4.64 -24.36 2.19
N ASN A 567 -4.62 -23.95 0.92
CA ASN A 567 -5.68 -23.14 0.33
C ASN A 567 -6.73 -24.08 -0.25
N LEU A 568 -7.80 -24.33 0.50
CA LEU A 568 -8.83 -25.31 0.17
C LEU A 568 -9.91 -24.70 -0.72
N SER A 569 -10.39 -25.47 -1.71
CA SER A 569 -11.39 -25.00 -2.68
C SER A 569 -12.54 -25.98 -2.90
N LYS A 570 -12.39 -27.24 -2.49
CA LYS A 570 -13.42 -28.28 -2.64
C LYS A 570 -13.30 -29.31 -1.53
N PHE A 571 -14.43 -29.86 -1.12
CA PHE A 571 -14.48 -31.08 -0.31
C PHE A 571 -15.37 -32.12 -0.99
N SER A 572 -15.16 -33.40 -0.64
CA SER A 572 -16.08 -34.47 -0.99
C SER A 572 -16.47 -35.28 0.24
N TYR A 573 -17.68 -35.82 0.18
CA TYR A 573 -18.29 -36.66 1.20
C TYR A 573 -18.86 -37.90 0.52
N LEU A 574 -18.38 -39.06 0.93
CA LEU A 574 -18.88 -40.37 0.52
C LEU A 574 -19.70 -40.97 1.66
N PRO A 575 -21.02 -41.15 1.49
CA PRO A 575 -21.81 -41.96 2.41
C PRO A 575 -21.32 -43.42 2.45
N ARG A 576 -21.72 -44.19 3.47
CA ARG A 576 -21.44 -45.64 3.55
C ARG A 576 -21.81 -46.38 2.26
N GLN A 577 -21.00 -47.40 1.92
CA GLN A 577 -21.11 -48.17 0.67
C GLN A 577 -21.60 -49.61 0.88
N ASP A 578 -22.08 -49.93 2.08
CA ASP A 578 -22.58 -51.25 2.49
C ASP A 578 -24.05 -51.53 2.08
N GLY A 579 -24.64 -50.65 1.26
CA GLY A 579 -26.03 -50.74 0.82
C GLY A 579 -27.04 -50.13 1.80
N GLN A 580 -26.60 -49.57 2.93
CA GLN A 580 -27.46 -48.85 3.86
C GLN A 580 -27.43 -47.34 3.61
N ILE A 581 -28.52 -46.64 3.95
CA ILE A 581 -28.60 -45.18 3.80
C ILE A 581 -28.58 -44.42 5.12
N ASN A 582 -28.86 -45.12 6.22
CA ASN A 582 -28.95 -44.52 7.57
C ASN A 582 -27.64 -43.83 7.93
N GLY A 583 -27.77 -42.58 8.40
CA GLY A 583 -26.63 -41.74 8.76
C GLY A 583 -26.07 -40.95 7.57
N THR A 584 -26.69 -40.99 6.40
CA THR A 584 -26.30 -40.12 5.29
C THR A 584 -26.68 -38.67 5.61
N ILE A 585 -25.70 -37.76 5.54
CA ILE A 585 -25.91 -36.34 5.84
C ILE A 585 -26.85 -35.72 4.80
N LYS A 586 -27.82 -34.93 5.24
CA LYS A 586 -28.64 -34.06 4.38
C LYS A 586 -28.15 -32.63 4.48
N ASP A 587 -28.58 -31.88 5.50
CA ASP A 587 -28.20 -30.49 5.67
C ASP A 587 -26.84 -30.41 6.38
N TYR A 588 -25.92 -29.59 5.87
CA TYR A 588 -24.55 -29.51 6.39
C TYR A 588 -24.03 -28.07 6.47
N GLU A 589 -23.02 -27.90 7.32
CA GLU A 589 -22.12 -26.74 7.33
C GLU A 589 -20.67 -27.25 7.25
N PHE A 590 -19.87 -26.64 6.38
CA PHE A 590 -18.44 -26.94 6.24
C PHE A 590 -17.60 -25.72 6.62
N TYR A 591 -16.63 -25.91 7.50
CA TYR A 591 -15.76 -24.85 8.01
C TYR A 591 -14.29 -25.19 7.77
N VAL A 592 -13.49 -24.14 7.64
CA VAL A 592 -12.02 -24.21 7.52
C VAL A 592 -11.44 -23.23 8.53
N SER A 593 -10.44 -23.67 9.30
CA SER A 593 -9.80 -22.89 10.35
C SER A 593 -8.28 -23.01 10.29
N SER A 594 -7.58 -21.94 10.68
CA SER A 594 -6.11 -21.91 10.77
C SER A 594 -5.60 -22.50 12.10
N ASP A 595 -6.38 -22.41 13.18
CA ASP A 595 -5.99 -22.85 14.54
C ASP A 595 -6.83 -24.02 15.08
N GLY A 596 -7.95 -24.33 14.40
CA GLY A 596 -8.91 -25.37 14.80
C GLY A 596 -9.70 -25.02 16.06
N VAL A 597 -9.68 -23.76 16.48
CA VAL A 597 -10.45 -23.24 17.63
C VAL A 597 -11.43 -22.18 17.12
N ASN A 598 -10.93 -21.21 16.35
CA ASN A 598 -11.70 -20.15 15.75
C ASN A 598 -12.13 -20.56 14.34
N TRP A 599 -13.40 -20.97 14.20
CA TRP A 599 -13.94 -21.49 12.95
C TRP A 599 -14.56 -20.43 12.03
N GLY A 600 -14.88 -19.24 12.57
CA GLY A 600 -15.54 -18.19 11.81
C GLY A 600 -16.87 -18.65 11.19
N THR A 601 -17.16 -18.14 9.98
CA THR A 601 -18.35 -18.53 9.19
C THR A 601 -18.08 -19.78 8.35
N ALA A 602 -19.11 -20.58 8.09
CA ALA A 602 -19.01 -21.72 7.20
C ALA A 602 -18.61 -21.27 5.78
N VAL A 603 -17.68 -21.99 5.15
CA VAL A 603 -17.29 -21.75 3.75
C VAL A 603 -18.30 -22.34 2.77
N SER A 604 -19.13 -23.28 3.24
CA SER A 604 -20.25 -23.84 2.49
C SER A 604 -21.36 -24.29 3.44
N ILE A 605 -22.60 -24.01 3.07
CA ILE A 605 -23.82 -24.49 3.72
C ILE A 605 -24.71 -25.04 2.62
N GLY A 606 -25.26 -26.23 2.81
CA GLY A 606 -26.05 -26.86 1.75
C GLY A 606 -26.80 -28.10 2.20
N ALA A 607 -27.41 -28.77 1.21
CA ALA A 607 -28.14 -30.00 1.39
C ALA A 607 -27.70 -31.05 0.35
N PHE A 608 -27.40 -32.26 0.80
CA PHE A 608 -27.08 -33.39 -0.08
C PHE A 608 -28.33 -34.16 -0.52
N ALA A 609 -28.26 -34.76 -1.71
CA ALA A 609 -29.30 -35.65 -2.22
C ALA A 609 -29.37 -36.95 -1.39
N ASN A 610 -30.60 -37.47 -1.22
CA ASN A 610 -30.89 -38.73 -0.51
C ASN A 610 -30.48 -39.96 -1.34
N ASN A 611 -29.17 -40.21 -1.42
CA ASN A 611 -28.55 -41.37 -2.04
C ASN A 611 -27.12 -41.58 -1.49
N THR A 612 -26.50 -42.72 -1.81
CA THR A 612 -25.14 -43.08 -1.36
C THR A 612 -24.03 -42.67 -2.33
N ASN A 613 -24.34 -41.90 -3.38
CA ASN A 613 -23.33 -41.46 -4.35
C ASN A 613 -22.32 -40.49 -3.69
N LEU A 614 -21.10 -40.41 -4.24
CA LEU A 614 -20.15 -39.37 -3.85
C LEU A 614 -20.77 -37.98 -4.00
N LYS A 615 -20.59 -37.12 -2.99
CA LYS A 615 -21.00 -35.73 -3.01
C LYS A 615 -19.75 -34.86 -3.12
N GLU A 616 -19.72 -33.93 -4.06
CA GLU A 616 -18.62 -32.97 -4.22
C GLU A 616 -19.16 -31.55 -4.10
N VAL A 617 -18.44 -30.71 -3.37
CA VAL A 617 -18.84 -29.33 -3.11
C VAL A 617 -17.63 -28.41 -3.26
N SER A 618 -17.68 -27.54 -4.26
CA SER A 618 -16.73 -26.44 -4.42
C SER A 618 -17.17 -25.22 -3.63
N PHE A 619 -16.21 -24.46 -3.11
CA PHE A 619 -16.45 -23.23 -2.37
C PHE A 619 -15.35 -22.20 -2.67
N ALA A 620 -15.57 -20.94 -2.29
CA ALA A 620 -14.54 -19.91 -2.46
C ALA A 620 -13.30 -20.27 -1.62
N ASN A 621 -12.13 -20.18 -2.23
CA ASN A 621 -10.86 -20.56 -1.63
C ASN A 621 -10.69 -20.04 -0.19
N LYS A 622 -10.31 -20.94 0.72
CA LYS A 622 -10.08 -20.61 2.12
C LYS A 622 -8.79 -21.28 2.61
N THR A 623 -7.85 -20.46 3.06
CA THR A 623 -6.64 -20.93 3.73
C THR A 623 -6.97 -21.46 5.13
N GLY A 624 -6.48 -22.66 5.45
CA GLY A 624 -6.55 -23.23 6.79
C GLY A 624 -5.85 -24.59 6.87
N ARG A 625 -5.69 -25.07 8.10
CA ARG A 625 -5.10 -26.38 8.43
C ARG A 625 -6.14 -27.37 8.96
N TYR A 626 -7.23 -26.86 9.50
CA TYR A 626 -8.27 -27.67 10.12
C TYR A 626 -9.58 -27.55 9.35
N ILE A 627 -10.30 -28.64 9.25
CA ILE A 627 -11.65 -28.68 8.67
C ILE A 627 -12.66 -29.19 9.67
N LYS A 628 -13.91 -28.73 9.54
CA LYS A 628 -15.05 -29.24 10.31
C LYS A 628 -16.23 -29.44 9.39
N LEU A 629 -16.74 -30.66 9.35
CA LEU A 629 -18.02 -30.99 8.72
C LEU A 629 -19.05 -31.20 9.83
N ARG A 630 -20.09 -30.37 9.83
CA ARG A 630 -21.19 -30.43 10.78
C ARG A 630 -22.46 -30.88 10.06
N ALA A 631 -22.98 -32.04 10.45
CA ALA A 631 -24.23 -32.59 9.96
C ALA A 631 -25.39 -32.02 10.77
N LEU A 632 -26.23 -31.20 10.13
CA LEU A 632 -27.39 -30.57 10.75
C LEU A 632 -28.62 -31.48 10.73
N SER A 633 -28.74 -32.34 9.71
CA SER A 633 -29.82 -33.32 9.58
C SER A 633 -29.37 -34.56 8.79
N GLU A 634 -30.08 -35.67 8.98
CA GLU A 634 -29.93 -36.91 8.22
C GLU A 634 -31.02 -37.01 7.14
N VAL A 635 -30.74 -37.69 6.03
CA VAL A 635 -31.63 -37.72 4.84
C VAL A 635 -33.04 -38.27 5.08
N ASN A 636 -33.24 -39.08 6.12
CA ASN A 636 -34.53 -39.60 6.58
C ASN A 636 -34.92 -39.06 7.97
N ASN A 637 -34.28 -37.98 8.43
CA ASN A 637 -34.45 -37.37 9.75
C ASN A 637 -34.12 -38.29 10.94
N ASN A 638 -33.27 -39.30 10.73
CA ASN A 638 -32.76 -40.10 11.83
C ASN A 638 -31.70 -39.33 12.64
N PRO A 639 -31.43 -39.73 13.90
CA PRO A 639 -30.50 -39.02 14.77
C PRO A 639 -29.03 -39.49 14.60
N TRP A 640 -28.64 -39.99 13.42
CA TRP A 640 -27.31 -40.56 13.21
C TRP A 640 -26.56 -39.85 12.08
N THR A 641 -25.24 -39.95 12.09
CA THR A 641 -24.39 -39.49 10.99
C THR A 641 -23.29 -40.51 10.73
N SER A 642 -22.93 -40.64 9.46
CA SER A 642 -21.90 -41.55 8.98
C SER A 642 -21.17 -41.00 7.77
N ALA A 643 -19.91 -41.38 7.62
CA ALA A 643 -19.08 -41.03 6.47
C ALA A 643 -18.12 -42.19 6.18
N ALA A 644 -18.15 -42.71 4.96
CA ALA A 644 -17.10 -43.62 4.48
C ALA A 644 -15.83 -42.82 4.21
N GLU A 645 -15.92 -41.74 3.44
CA GLU A 645 -14.75 -40.95 3.09
C GLU A 645 -15.07 -39.46 3.05
N ILE A 646 -14.17 -38.66 3.62
CA ILE A 646 -14.13 -37.20 3.56
C ILE A 646 -12.78 -36.85 2.94
N ASN A 647 -12.84 -36.11 1.84
CA ASN A 647 -11.65 -35.63 1.15
C ASN A 647 -11.71 -34.12 1.00
N VAL A 648 -10.54 -33.47 0.95
CA VAL A 648 -10.42 -32.06 0.57
C VAL A 648 -9.41 -31.88 -0.53
N PHE A 649 -9.63 -30.83 -1.31
CA PHE A 649 -8.80 -30.47 -2.45
C PHE A 649 -8.31 -29.05 -2.25
N GLY A 650 -7.05 -28.85 -2.57
CA GLY A 650 -6.40 -27.56 -2.41
C GLY A 650 -4.96 -27.58 -2.87
N VAL A 651 -4.30 -26.46 -2.64
CA VAL A 651 -2.87 -26.30 -2.87
C VAL A 651 -2.21 -26.13 -1.52
N VAL A 652 -1.12 -26.86 -1.27
CA VAL A 652 -0.32 -26.67 -0.05
C VAL A 652 0.14 -25.21 0.04
N GLN A 653 -0.01 -24.62 1.22
CA GLN A 653 0.46 -23.28 1.56
C GLN A 653 1.78 -23.38 2.27
#